data_AF-A0A849KAU1-F1
#
_entry.id   AF-A0A849KAU1-F1
#
_cell.length_a   1.000
_cell.length_b   1.000
_cell.length_c   1.000
_cell.angle_alpha   90.00
_cell.angle_beta   90.00
_cell.angle_gamma   90.00
#
_symmetry.space_group_name_H-M   'P 1'
#
loop_
_entity.id
_entity.type
_entity.pdbx_description
1 polymer ?
#
loop_
_entity_poly.entity_id
_entity_poly.type
_entity_poly.pdbx_seq_one_letter_code
_entity_poly.pdbx_strand_id
1 'polypeptide(L)'
;MPGNPPPANFMIVSRIIRDENGDGTNQTTPFVDQNQTYTSHASHQVFLREYAFDAGGRPVATGKLLEGADGGLATWADVKQQALEKLGIALDDSDVLNVPLLATDQYGKFIPDPVTGFPQLVTLSGTPPLQSGTPGAPVDASLAVRTGHAFMDDIAHAAAPRPGLVADEDTDINVGPPPAGTYDNELLDRHFITGDGRGNENVALTAVHHVFHSEHNQQVDDIKATILASGDAAFIESWQLPDGSWNGERLFQAARFATEMQYQHLVFEEFARKLQPTIDAFLAPTGYDATINPAIVGEFAHAVYRLGHSMLTETVDRLDPNFVPNDMTLLQAFLNPVGFNNDGALTPDQAAGAIVRGMTRQVGNAIDEFVTDAVRNSLLGLPLDLAAINIARGRDAGVPTLNEARREFFQMTGDSQLRAYTSWVDLTQHLKHQASAINFIAAYGTHEALLNADVNAVAEKRAIAVALVFGGTAVYTDSSGVQHTFDADAVGVDRLDFLNSTGRFANTATGVTVTGVDDIDLWIGGLAEQTMPFGGMLGSTFGFVFETQLESLQNGDRFYYLSRLAGLNFLTEMENNSFAKLVMRHTDVTHLPADIFSTPGWILEVDTTRQYTGIGDGNDDPTEGGTALLPLVIRDDPATPELDTNYLRYTGGDHVVLGGTAGNDTLIASIGDDTLWGMAETTGWKAAPATTTSRAVTATTSSPTPVATTCSRATRATTSSTAGRAST
;
A
#
# COMPACT_ATOMS: atom_id res chain seq x y z
N MET A 1 -33.41 28.41 20.09
CA MET A 1 -32.87 27.11 19.63
C MET A 1 -33.40 26.87 18.23
N PRO A 2 -32.69 27.30 17.17
CA PRO A 2 -33.01 26.87 15.81
C PRO A 2 -32.45 25.45 15.62
N GLY A 3 -33.27 24.57 15.04
CA GLY A 3 -33.01 23.13 14.95
C GLY A 3 -31.75 22.77 14.17
N ASN A 4 -31.09 21.70 14.61
CA ASN A 4 -30.01 21.08 13.87
C ASN A 4 -30.49 20.72 12.45
N PRO A 5 -29.75 21.09 11.40
CA PRO A 5 -29.98 20.50 10.09
C PRO A 5 -29.78 18.97 10.17
N PRO A 6 -30.50 18.18 9.36
CA PRO A 6 -30.28 16.75 9.30
C PRO A 6 -28.82 16.47 8.91
N PRO A 7 -28.16 15.44 9.49
CA PRO A 7 -26.80 15.09 9.12
C PRO A 7 -26.76 14.74 7.63
N ALA A 8 -25.94 15.47 6.88
CA ALA A 8 -25.59 15.07 5.52
C ALA A 8 -24.69 13.84 5.64
N ASN A 9 -25.18 12.69 5.16
CA ASN A 9 -24.39 11.46 5.04
C ASN A 9 -23.35 11.64 3.92
N PHE A 10 -22.29 12.41 4.18
CA PHE A 10 -21.03 12.22 3.48
C PHE A 10 -20.50 10.85 3.93
N MET A 11 -20.04 10.01 3.00
CA MET A 11 -19.48 8.70 3.33
C MET A 11 -18.34 8.88 4.34
N ILE A 12 -18.65 8.64 5.62
CA ILE A 12 -17.68 8.47 6.67
C ILE A 12 -17.26 7.01 6.60
N VAL A 13 -16.28 6.70 5.76
CA VAL A 13 -15.55 5.45 5.87
C VAL A 13 -14.54 5.65 7.01
N SER A 14 -15.01 5.58 8.26
CA SER A 14 -14.14 5.35 9.40
C SER A 14 -14.30 3.90 9.84
N ARG A 15 -13.21 3.14 9.87
CA ARG A 15 -13.13 1.85 10.60
C ARG A 15 -13.31 2.00 12.10
N ILE A 16 -13.38 3.26 12.54
CA ILE A 16 -13.61 3.66 13.90
C ILE A 16 -15.12 3.76 14.09
N ILE A 17 -15.71 2.76 14.74
CA ILE A 17 -16.99 2.95 15.41
C ILE A 17 -16.66 3.70 16.71
N ARG A 18 -17.21 4.90 16.86
CA ARG A 18 -17.14 5.59 18.14
C ARG A 18 -18.17 4.98 19.06
N ASP A 19 -17.75 4.56 20.24
CA ASP A 19 -18.67 4.16 21.28
C ASP A 19 -19.43 5.38 21.82
N GLU A 20 -20.33 5.13 22.77
CA GLU A 20 -21.14 6.16 23.44
C GLU A 20 -20.31 7.20 24.23
N ASN A 21 -19.01 6.93 24.46
CA ASN A 21 -18.05 7.85 25.08
C ASN A 21 -17.22 8.64 24.05
N GLY A 22 -17.35 8.34 22.77
CA GLY A 22 -16.56 8.92 21.69
C GLY A 22 -15.25 8.18 21.39
N ASP A 23 -14.99 7.05 22.05
CA ASP A 23 -13.79 6.24 21.89
C ASP A 23 -13.88 5.37 20.64
N GLY A 24 -12.82 5.39 19.86
CA GLY A 24 -12.78 4.66 18.60
C GLY A 24 -12.42 3.19 18.74
N THR A 25 -13.28 2.28 18.27
CA THR A 25 -12.93 0.85 18.13
C THR A 25 -12.43 0.56 16.72
N ASN A 26 -11.16 0.11 16.61
CA ASN A 26 -10.60 -0.36 15.35
C ASN A 26 -11.10 -1.78 15.06
N GLN A 27 -11.70 -1.97 13.89
CA GLN A 27 -12.21 -3.27 13.44
C GLN A 27 -11.13 -4.18 12.81
N THR A 28 -9.93 -3.65 12.61
CA THR A 28 -8.78 -4.38 12.07
C THR A 28 -7.66 -4.54 13.08
N THR A 29 -6.91 -5.63 12.93
CA THR A 29 -5.69 -5.89 13.70
C THR A 29 -4.66 -4.78 13.47
N PRO A 30 -3.87 -4.42 14.49
CA PRO A 30 -2.82 -3.41 14.32
C PRO A 30 -1.58 -3.98 13.64
N PHE A 31 -1.46 -5.30 13.46
CA PHE A 31 -0.25 -5.94 12.95
C PHE A 31 -0.14 -5.89 11.43
N VAL A 32 1.08 -6.01 10.91
CA VAL A 32 1.36 -6.23 9.49
C VAL A 32 1.13 -7.71 9.18
N ASP A 33 -0.14 -8.13 9.16
CA ASP A 33 -0.56 -9.55 9.11
C ASP A 33 -1.27 -9.94 7.81
N GLN A 34 -1.21 -9.06 6.80
CA GLN A 34 -1.84 -9.24 5.50
C GLN A 34 -3.36 -9.50 5.60
N ASN A 35 -4.05 -8.85 6.54
CA ASN A 35 -5.51 -8.88 6.63
C ASN A 35 -6.22 -8.45 5.33
N GLN A 36 -5.54 -7.79 4.40
CA GLN A 36 -6.01 -7.49 3.05
C GLN A 36 -6.34 -8.75 2.25
N THR A 37 -5.60 -9.84 2.48
CA THR A 37 -5.88 -11.16 1.89
C THR A 37 -6.69 -12.04 2.85
N TYR A 38 -6.40 -11.98 4.16
CA TYR A 38 -6.90 -12.95 5.14
C TYR A 38 -7.99 -12.47 6.11
N THR A 39 -8.43 -11.22 6.00
CA THR A 39 -9.40 -10.52 6.87
C THR A 39 -9.06 -10.53 8.37
N SER A 40 -9.66 -9.60 9.11
CA SER A 40 -9.52 -9.50 10.58
C SER A 40 -10.59 -10.28 11.36
N HIS A 41 -11.54 -10.94 10.67
CA HIS A 41 -12.62 -11.68 11.34
C HIS A 41 -12.69 -13.16 10.92
N ALA A 42 -12.75 -14.06 11.91
CA ALA A 42 -12.74 -15.51 11.67
C ALA A 42 -13.92 -16.01 10.82
N SER A 43 -15.13 -15.42 10.99
CA SER A 43 -16.28 -15.75 10.13
C SER A 43 -16.04 -15.39 8.67
N HIS A 44 -15.43 -14.23 8.39
CA HIS A 44 -15.15 -13.80 7.02
C HIS A 44 -14.10 -14.72 6.38
N GLN A 45 -13.10 -15.21 7.12
CA GLN A 45 -12.15 -16.20 6.60
C GLN A 45 -12.79 -17.48 6.08
N VAL A 46 -13.93 -17.91 6.63
CA VAL A 46 -14.63 -19.09 6.11
C VAL A 46 -15.08 -18.85 4.66
N PHE A 47 -15.55 -17.66 4.33
CA PHE A 47 -16.03 -17.38 2.96
C PHE A 47 -14.90 -17.15 1.96
N LEU A 48 -13.69 -16.80 2.42
CA LEU A 48 -12.51 -16.60 1.57
C LEU A 48 -11.79 -17.90 1.17
N ARG A 49 -12.08 -19.02 1.85
CA ARG A 49 -11.41 -20.32 1.63
C ARG A 49 -12.13 -21.14 0.59
N GLU A 50 -11.39 -21.95 -0.15
CA GLU A 50 -11.96 -22.96 -1.05
C GLU A 50 -12.37 -24.23 -0.29
N TYR A 51 -13.55 -24.76 -0.59
CA TYR A 51 -14.10 -25.99 0.00
C TYR A 51 -14.42 -27.07 -1.02
N ALA A 52 -14.09 -28.31 -0.66
CA ALA A 52 -14.50 -29.52 -1.35
C ALA A 52 -15.27 -30.45 -0.41
N PHE A 53 -15.93 -31.48 -0.95
CA PHE A 53 -16.54 -32.52 -0.13
C PHE A 53 -15.55 -33.65 0.13
N ASP A 54 -15.50 -34.10 1.39
CA ASP A 54 -14.84 -35.36 1.75
C ASP A 54 -15.63 -36.58 1.24
N ALA A 55 -15.10 -37.78 1.46
CA ALA A 55 -15.78 -39.03 1.08
C ALA A 55 -17.17 -39.22 1.74
N GLY A 56 -17.45 -38.49 2.84
CA GLY A 56 -18.72 -38.49 3.56
C GLY A 56 -19.69 -37.40 3.11
N GLY A 57 -19.34 -36.59 2.11
CA GLY A 57 -20.16 -35.46 1.64
C GLY A 57 -20.12 -34.24 2.56
N ARG A 58 -19.11 -34.12 3.44
CA ARG A 58 -18.95 -32.99 4.36
C ARG A 58 -17.97 -31.96 3.79
N PRO A 59 -18.23 -30.66 3.95
CA PRO A 59 -17.31 -29.64 3.48
C PRO A 59 -16.00 -29.66 4.26
N VAL A 60 -14.89 -29.73 3.53
CA VAL A 60 -13.53 -29.63 4.04
C VAL A 60 -12.77 -28.59 3.23
N ALA A 61 -11.97 -27.76 3.90
CA ALA A 61 -11.12 -26.79 3.21
C ALA A 61 -10.10 -27.53 2.34
N THR A 62 -9.76 -26.99 1.17
CA THR A 62 -8.72 -27.54 0.28
C THR A 62 -7.30 -27.07 0.66
N GLY A 63 -7.25 -26.00 1.46
CA GLY A 63 -6.06 -25.25 1.81
C GLY A 63 -5.89 -23.97 1.01
N LYS A 64 -6.61 -23.79 -0.10
CA LYS A 64 -6.55 -22.61 -0.96
C LYS A 64 -7.54 -21.52 -0.54
N LEU A 65 -7.27 -20.30 -0.98
CA LEU A 65 -8.29 -19.26 -1.10
C LEU A 65 -9.21 -19.58 -2.28
N LEU A 66 -10.47 -19.14 -2.21
CA LEU A 66 -11.45 -19.36 -3.27
C LEU A 66 -11.03 -18.60 -4.53
N GLU A 67 -10.88 -19.32 -5.65
CA GLU A 67 -10.59 -18.73 -6.95
C GLU A 67 -11.86 -18.51 -7.76
N GLY A 68 -11.85 -17.48 -8.61
CA GLY A 68 -12.87 -17.31 -9.65
C GLY A 68 -12.74 -18.36 -10.77
N ALA A 69 -13.75 -18.46 -11.62
CA ALA A 69 -13.79 -19.46 -12.70
C ALA A 69 -12.59 -19.41 -13.67
N ASP A 70 -12.03 -18.22 -13.90
CA ASP A 70 -10.87 -17.99 -14.77
C ASP A 70 -9.53 -17.97 -13.98
N GLY A 71 -9.55 -18.40 -12.72
CA GLY A 71 -8.46 -18.25 -11.74
C GLY A 71 -8.47 -16.89 -11.03
N GLY A 72 -7.48 -16.65 -10.18
CA GLY A 72 -7.32 -15.37 -9.46
C GLY A 72 -8.41 -15.12 -8.41
N LEU A 73 -8.65 -13.84 -8.09
CA LEU A 73 -9.62 -13.44 -7.06
C LEU A 73 -11.05 -13.93 -7.38
N ALA A 74 -11.70 -14.53 -6.38
CA ALA A 74 -13.12 -14.81 -6.44
C ALA A 74 -13.96 -13.53 -6.46
N THR A 75 -15.06 -13.58 -7.21
CA THR A 75 -16.07 -12.54 -7.26
C THR A 75 -17.18 -12.76 -6.22
N TRP A 76 -18.08 -11.80 -6.06
CA TRP A 76 -19.26 -11.97 -5.22
C TRP A 76 -20.14 -13.13 -5.70
N ALA A 77 -20.27 -13.31 -7.02
CA ALA A 77 -20.96 -14.46 -7.59
C ALA A 77 -20.34 -15.78 -7.12
N ASP A 78 -19.01 -15.89 -7.18
CA ASP A 78 -18.28 -17.10 -6.77
C ASP A 78 -18.46 -17.39 -5.28
N VAL A 79 -18.42 -16.35 -4.42
CA VAL A 79 -18.63 -16.49 -2.97
C VAL A 79 -20.06 -16.93 -2.66
N LYS A 80 -21.08 -16.32 -3.28
CA LYS A 80 -22.49 -16.74 -3.15
C LYS A 80 -22.67 -18.18 -3.61
N GLN A 81 -22.09 -18.55 -4.75
CA GLN A 81 -22.18 -19.89 -5.29
C GLN A 81 -21.52 -20.93 -4.37
N GLN A 82 -20.30 -20.68 -3.88
CA GLN A 82 -19.63 -21.60 -2.96
C GLN A 82 -20.40 -21.70 -1.64
N ALA A 83 -20.87 -20.59 -1.09
CA ALA A 83 -21.65 -20.58 0.14
C ALA A 83 -22.88 -21.49 0.01
N LEU A 84 -23.60 -21.40 -1.11
CA LEU A 84 -24.77 -22.21 -1.40
C LEU A 84 -24.41 -23.69 -1.60
N GLU A 85 -23.47 -23.97 -2.49
CA GLU A 85 -23.19 -25.33 -2.99
C GLU A 85 -22.30 -26.16 -2.05
N LYS A 86 -21.38 -25.52 -1.32
CA LYS A 86 -20.40 -26.19 -0.46
C LYS A 86 -20.70 -25.98 1.01
N LEU A 87 -21.18 -24.81 1.41
CA LEU A 87 -21.39 -24.46 2.81
C LEU A 87 -22.86 -24.59 3.25
N GLY A 88 -23.81 -24.75 2.32
CA GLY A 88 -25.23 -24.84 2.64
C GLY A 88 -25.82 -23.54 3.21
N ILE A 89 -25.26 -22.39 2.85
CA ILE A 89 -25.66 -21.05 3.28
C ILE A 89 -26.15 -20.27 2.05
N ALA A 90 -27.38 -19.76 2.10
CA ALA A 90 -27.90 -18.84 1.11
C ALA A 90 -27.54 -17.41 1.52
N LEU A 91 -26.67 -16.77 0.74
CA LEU A 91 -26.31 -15.36 0.86
C LEU A 91 -27.19 -14.52 -0.07
N ASP A 92 -27.70 -13.41 0.45
CA ASP A 92 -28.39 -12.37 -0.31
C ASP A 92 -27.43 -11.20 -0.59
N ASP A 93 -27.73 -10.37 -1.60
CA ASP A 93 -26.87 -9.23 -1.95
C ASP A 93 -26.67 -8.24 -0.80
N SER A 94 -27.67 -8.08 0.08
CA SER A 94 -27.53 -7.22 1.26
C SER A 94 -26.48 -7.71 2.25
N ASP A 95 -26.10 -8.99 2.20
CA ASP A 95 -25.06 -9.56 3.06
C ASP A 95 -23.67 -9.05 2.69
N VAL A 96 -23.46 -8.54 1.46
CA VAL A 96 -22.17 -7.97 1.02
C VAL A 96 -21.70 -6.85 1.95
N LEU A 97 -22.64 -6.12 2.55
CA LEU A 97 -22.36 -5.00 3.46
C LEU A 97 -22.09 -5.43 4.90
N ASN A 98 -22.40 -6.68 5.27
CA ASN A 98 -22.18 -7.16 6.64
C ASN A 98 -22.16 -8.68 6.74
N VAL A 99 -20.97 -9.23 6.96
CA VAL A 99 -20.69 -10.67 7.02
C VAL A 99 -21.56 -11.34 8.11
N PRO A 100 -22.23 -12.47 7.80
CA PRO A 100 -22.94 -13.25 8.79
C PRO A 100 -21.98 -13.94 9.75
N LEU A 101 -22.29 -13.96 11.05
CA LEU A 101 -21.48 -14.61 12.07
C LEU A 101 -21.67 -16.14 12.02
N LEU A 102 -20.57 -16.85 11.76
CA LEU A 102 -20.46 -18.30 11.85
C LEU A 102 -19.84 -18.73 13.18
N ALA A 103 -20.20 -19.92 13.64
CA ALA A 103 -19.47 -20.59 14.70
C ALA A 103 -18.11 -21.05 14.16
N THR A 104 -17.04 -20.40 14.61
CA THR A 104 -15.66 -20.70 14.19
C THR A 104 -14.73 -20.81 15.40
N ASP A 105 -13.54 -21.37 15.20
CA ASP A 105 -12.42 -21.13 16.09
C ASP A 105 -11.78 -19.75 15.83
N GLN A 106 -10.71 -19.44 16.56
CA GLN A 106 -9.99 -18.17 16.47
C GLN A 106 -9.20 -18.02 15.16
N TYR A 107 -9.00 -19.10 14.41
CA TYR A 107 -8.19 -19.12 13.19
C TYR A 107 -9.05 -19.20 11.93
N GLY A 108 -10.37 -19.04 12.02
CA GLY A 108 -11.27 -19.06 10.88
C GLY A 108 -11.69 -20.46 10.42
N LYS A 109 -11.45 -21.51 11.20
CA LYS A 109 -12.01 -22.83 10.93
C LYS A 109 -13.43 -22.88 11.48
N PHE A 110 -14.42 -23.18 10.64
CA PHE A 110 -15.78 -23.33 11.13
C PHE A 110 -15.92 -24.56 12.05
N ILE A 111 -16.80 -24.44 13.04
CA ILE A 111 -17.21 -25.53 13.91
C ILE A 111 -18.36 -26.26 13.19
N PRO A 112 -18.16 -27.53 12.78
CA PRO A 112 -19.17 -28.25 12.01
C PRO A 112 -20.36 -28.64 12.88
N ASP A 113 -21.55 -28.60 12.29
CA ASP A 113 -22.73 -29.23 12.87
C ASP A 113 -22.47 -30.73 13.10
N PRO A 114 -22.77 -31.26 14.30
CA PRO A 114 -22.41 -32.64 14.65
C PRO A 114 -23.15 -33.71 13.83
N VAL A 115 -24.25 -33.36 13.18
CA VAL A 115 -25.07 -34.29 12.39
C VAL A 115 -24.71 -34.19 10.91
N THR A 116 -24.76 -32.99 10.35
CA THR A 116 -24.60 -32.75 8.91
C THR A 116 -23.15 -32.51 8.51
N GLY A 117 -22.32 -31.99 9.40
CA GLY A 117 -20.93 -31.61 9.12
C GLY A 117 -20.76 -30.24 8.47
N PHE A 118 -21.85 -29.50 8.23
CA PHE A 118 -21.83 -28.18 7.60
C PHE A 118 -21.58 -27.05 8.61
N PRO A 119 -21.17 -25.85 8.15
CA PRO A 119 -21.04 -24.68 9.01
C PRO A 119 -22.35 -24.32 9.73
N GLN A 120 -22.22 -23.62 10.86
CA GLN A 120 -23.34 -23.17 11.67
C GLN A 120 -23.35 -21.64 11.76
N LEU A 121 -24.46 -21.01 11.40
CA LEU A 121 -24.73 -19.59 11.67
C LEU A 121 -25.04 -19.40 13.16
N VAL A 122 -24.49 -18.34 13.75
CA VAL A 122 -24.88 -17.87 15.09
C VAL A 122 -26.10 -16.97 14.95
N THR A 123 -27.20 -17.33 15.61
CA THR A 123 -28.49 -16.61 15.50
C THR A 123 -28.88 -15.96 16.83
N LEU A 124 -29.91 -15.10 16.82
CA LEU A 124 -30.43 -14.48 18.05
C LEU A 124 -31.36 -15.40 18.85
N SER A 125 -31.79 -16.52 18.28
CA SER A 125 -32.82 -17.41 18.84
C SER A 125 -32.48 -18.87 18.62
N GLY A 126 -32.63 -19.70 19.65
CA GLY A 126 -32.35 -21.15 19.60
C GLY A 126 -31.64 -21.64 20.85
N THR A 127 -31.54 -22.96 21.04
CA THR A 127 -30.75 -23.55 22.15
C THR A 127 -30.08 -24.85 21.70
N PRO A 128 -28.78 -24.84 21.34
CA PRO A 128 -27.91 -23.65 21.22
C PRO A 128 -28.39 -22.70 20.10
N PRO A 129 -28.01 -21.40 20.14
CA PRO A 129 -28.41 -20.42 19.13
C PRO A 129 -27.59 -20.59 17.83
N LEU A 130 -27.62 -21.80 17.28
CA LEU A 130 -26.86 -22.22 16.11
C LEU A 130 -27.82 -22.83 15.10
N GLN A 131 -27.67 -22.46 13.83
CA GLN A 131 -28.46 -23.03 12.74
C GLN A 131 -27.53 -23.42 11.60
N SER A 132 -27.71 -24.62 11.06
CA SER A 132 -26.94 -25.14 9.94
C SER A 132 -27.87 -25.49 8.79
N GLY A 133 -27.37 -25.34 7.56
CA GLY A 133 -28.06 -25.74 6.34
C GLY A 133 -27.29 -26.83 5.60
N THR A 134 -27.86 -27.31 4.50
CA THR A 134 -27.19 -28.20 3.54
C THR A 134 -27.45 -27.69 2.12
N PRO A 135 -26.70 -28.09 1.09
CA PRO A 135 -26.94 -27.62 -0.28
C PRO A 135 -28.36 -27.92 -0.79
N GLY A 136 -29.00 -28.99 -0.30
CA GLY A 136 -30.40 -29.32 -0.65
C GLY A 136 -31.46 -28.58 0.19
N ALA A 137 -31.06 -27.93 1.28
CA ALA A 137 -31.91 -27.14 2.17
C ALA A 137 -31.03 -26.08 2.85
N PRO A 138 -30.62 -25.03 2.12
CA PRO A 138 -29.67 -24.05 2.61
C PRO A 138 -30.30 -23.21 3.72
N VAL A 139 -29.47 -22.73 4.65
CA VAL A 139 -29.89 -21.79 5.68
C VAL A 139 -29.72 -20.36 5.15
N ASP A 140 -30.74 -19.55 5.35
CA ASP A 140 -30.74 -18.13 5.03
C ASP A 140 -29.78 -17.36 5.96
N ALA A 141 -28.79 -16.68 5.37
CA ALA A 141 -27.78 -15.91 6.09
C ALA A 141 -28.36 -14.70 6.83
N SER A 142 -29.54 -14.19 6.45
CA SER A 142 -30.22 -13.08 7.13
C SER A 142 -30.60 -13.38 8.58
N LEU A 143 -30.65 -14.67 8.93
CA LEU A 143 -30.92 -15.14 10.30
C LEU A 143 -29.71 -14.97 11.24
N ALA A 144 -28.52 -14.77 10.69
CA ALA A 144 -27.29 -14.67 11.46
C ALA A 144 -27.17 -13.32 12.19
N VAL A 145 -26.55 -13.36 13.36
CA VAL A 145 -25.95 -12.16 13.97
C VAL A 145 -24.89 -11.62 13.01
N ARG A 146 -24.77 -10.30 12.93
CA ARG A 146 -23.85 -9.63 12.02
C ARG A 146 -22.52 -9.32 12.70
N THR A 147 -21.39 -9.45 11.99
CA THR A 147 -20.06 -9.23 12.58
C THR A 147 -19.68 -7.74 12.65
N GLY A 148 -20.32 -6.90 11.84
CA GLY A 148 -19.95 -5.48 11.69
C GLY A 148 -18.81 -5.27 10.69
N HIS A 149 -18.44 -6.29 9.92
CA HIS A 149 -17.44 -6.23 8.85
C HIS A 149 -18.15 -6.46 7.52
N ALA A 150 -17.88 -5.63 6.52
CA ALA A 150 -18.39 -5.87 5.17
C ALA A 150 -17.51 -6.86 4.40
N PHE A 151 -18.11 -7.56 3.43
CA PHE A 151 -17.35 -8.19 2.37
C PHE A 151 -16.78 -7.14 1.42
N MET A 152 -17.57 -6.08 1.15
CA MET A 152 -17.18 -4.95 0.31
C MET A 152 -17.65 -3.63 0.90
N ASP A 153 -16.75 -2.65 0.91
CA ASP A 153 -17.01 -1.25 1.24
C ASP A 153 -17.10 -0.42 -0.04
N ASP A 154 -16.22 -0.70 -1.01
CA ASP A 154 -16.07 0.07 -2.25
C ASP A 154 -16.75 -0.67 -3.41
N ILE A 155 -18.00 -0.27 -3.71
CA ILE A 155 -18.86 -0.88 -4.72
C ILE A 155 -19.22 0.18 -5.76
N ALA A 156 -19.23 -0.20 -7.04
CA ALA A 156 -19.69 0.62 -8.14
C ALA A 156 -21.04 1.28 -7.83
N HIS A 157 -21.20 2.56 -8.15
CA HIS A 157 -22.38 3.34 -7.74
C HIS A 157 -23.70 2.75 -8.22
N ALA A 158 -23.70 2.11 -9.39
CA ALA A 158 -24.86 1.46 -9.97
C ALA A 158 -25.21 0.11 -9.31
N ALA A 159 -24.26 -0.53 -8.65
CA ALA A 159 -24.36 -1.89 -8.13
C ALA A 159 -24.59 -1.97 -6.60
N ALA A 160 -24.39 -0.87 -5.87
CA ALA A 160 -24.43 -0.89 -4.41
C ALA A 160 -25.84 -1.19 -3.86
N PRO A 161 -26.07 -2.32 -3.16
CA PRO A 161 -27.38 -2.66 -2.62
C PRO A 161 -27.66 -1.79 -1.38
N ARG A 162 -28.57 -0.81 -1.50
CA ARG A 162 -28.92 0.11 -0.40
C ARG A 162 -30.31 -0.16 0.15
N PRO A 163 -30.60 0.17 1.43
CA PRO A 163 -31.93 0.06 1.99
C PRO A 163 -32.98 0.77 1.12
N GLY A 164 -33.99 0.04 0.67
CA GLY A 164 -35.05 0.55 -0.19
C GLY A 164 -34.80 0.43 -1.70
N LEU A 165 -33.64 -0.09 -2.11
CA LEU A 165 -33.39 -0.53 -3.49
C LEU A 165 -33.66 -2.03 -3.64
N VAL A 166 -33.98 -2.44 -4.86
CA VAL A 166 -34.10 -3.86 -5.27
C VAL A 166 -33.19 -4.12 -6.47
N ALA A 167 -32.84 -5.38 -6.72
CA ALA A 167 -32.20 -5.77 -7.99
C ALA A 167 -33.07 -5.30 -9.17
N ASP A 168 -32.46 -4.86 -10.26
CA ASP A 168 -33.19 -4.61 -11.50
C ASP A 168 -33.66 -5.92 -12.16
N GLU A 169 -34.41 -5.77 -13.25
CA GLU A 169 -35.10 -6.90 -13.90
C GLU A 169 -34.31 -7.49 -15.08
N ASP A 170 -33.26 -6.82 -15.52
CA ASP A 170 -32.45 -7.28 -16.65
C ASP A 170 -31.32 -8.21 -16.20
N THR A 171 -30.46 -8.60 -17.14
CA THR A 171 -29.33 -9.49 -16.88
C THR A 171 -28.07 -8.94 -17.52
N ASP A 172 -28.08 -7.64 -17.85
CA ASP A 172 -27.00 -6.94 -18.52
C ASP A 172 -26.16 -6.23 -17.47
N ILE A 173 -24.85 -6.11 -17.71
CA ILE A 173 -23.98 -5.35 -16.81
C ILE A 173 -24.03 -3.87 -17.21
N ASN A 174 -24.65 -3.03 -16.38
CA ASN A 174 -24.76 -1.59 -16.64
C ASN A 174 -23.89 -0.78 -15.67
N VAL A 175 -22.83 -0.16 -16.20
CA VAL A 175 -21.97 0.78 -15.45
C VAL A 175 -22.61 2.17 -15.30
N GLY A 176 -23.72 2.42 -16.01
CA GLY A 176 -24.47 3.67 -15.96
C GLY A 176 -25.47 3.75 -14.78
N PRO A 177 -26.16 4.89 -14.60
CA PRO A 177 -27.17 5.02 -13.55
C PRO A 177 -28.30 3.98 -13.73
N PRO A 178 -28.62 3.17 -12.71
CA PRO A 178 -29.66 2.17 -12.81
C PRO A 178 -31.06 2.82 -12.81
N PRO A 179 -32.11 2.08 -13.20
CA PRO A 179 -33.49 2.51 -13.02
C PRO A 179 -33.77 3.02 -11.59
N ALA A 180 -34.71 3.95 -11.46
CA ALA A 180 -35.01 4.56 -10.17
C ALA A 180 -35.54 3.51 -9.18
N GLY A 181 -34.88 3.37 -8.03
CA GLY A 181 -35.24 2.40 -7.00
C GLY A 181 -34.59 1.04 -7.18
N THR A 182 -33.68 0.88 -8.15
CA THR A 182 -32.95 -0.38 -8.36
C THR A 182 -31.43 -0.22 -8.24
N TYR A 183 -30.74 -1.35 -8.19
CA TYR A 183 -29.29 -1.49 -8.39
C TYR A 183 -29.02 -2.65 -9.35
N ASP A 184 -27.90 -2.60 -10.05
CA ASP A 184 -27.47 -3.61 -11.04
C ASP A 184 -26.78 -4.78 -10.30
N ASN A 185 -27.49 -5.89 -10.13
CA ASN A 185 -26.98 -7.03 -9.37
C ASN A 185 -25.95 -7.84 -10.15
N GLU A 186 -26.00 -7.84 -11.48
CA GLU A 186 -24.98 -8.47 -12.32
C GLU A 186 -23.63 -7.77 -12.17
N LEU A 187 -23.57 -6.43 -12.12
CA LEU A 187 -22.35 -5.68 -11.85
C LEU A 187 -21.89 -5.89 -10.40
N LEU A 188 -22.80 -5.98 -9.43
CA LEU A 188 -22.44 -6.33 -8.04
C LEU A 188 -21.71 -7.68 -8.01
N ASP A 189 -22.26 -8.67 -8.72
CA ASP A 189 -21.73 -10.02 -8.83
C ASP A 189 -20.33 -10.09 -9.44
N ARG A 190 -19.89 -9.06 -10.17
CA ARG A 190 -18.56 -8.95 -10.75
C ARG A 190 -17.49 -8.38 -9.83
N HIS A 191 -17.86 -7.81 -8.69
CA HIS A 191 -16.89 -7.27 -7.75
C HIS A 191 -16.08 -8.39 -7.09
N PHE A 192 -14.79 -8.16 -6.87
CA PHE A 192 -13.90 -9.11 -6.22
C PHE A 192 -14.06 -9.12 -4.71
N ILE A 193 -13.96 -10.29 -4.09
CA ILE A 193 -14.00 -10.44 -2.64
C ILE A 193 -12.57 -10.62 -2.12
N THR A 194 -12.18 -9.74 -1.21
CA THR A 194 -10.88 -9.76 -0.54
C THR A 194 -11.05 -9.70 0.97
N GLY A 195 -9.95 -9.88 1.72
CA GLY A 195 -10.00 -9.79 3.18
C GLY A 195 -10.32 -8.38 3.72
N ASP A 196 -10.05 -7.36 2.90
CA ASP A 196 -10.40 -5.95 3.10
C ASP A 196 -11.53 -5.54 2.15
N GLY A 197 -12.53 -4.79 2.62
CA GLY A 197 -13.69 -4.40 1.81
C GLY A 197 -13.39 -3.43 0.67
N ARG A 198 -12.16 -2.87 0.61
CA ARG A 198 -11.77 -1.85 -0.38
C ARG A 198 -10.98 -2.42 -1.56
N GLY A 199 -10.91 -3.74 -1.71
CA GLY A 199 -10.13 -4.39 -2.78
C GLY A 199 -10.53 -3.98 -4.21
N ASN A 200 -11.70 -3.36 -4.38
CA ASN A 200 -12.22 -2.85 -5.66
C ASN A 200 -12.14 -1.32 -5.80
N GLU A 201 -11.49 -0.61 -4.88
CA GLU A 201 -11.40 0.86 -4.92
C GLU A 201 -10.87 1.35 -6.26
N ASN A 202 -9.76 0.75 -6.73
CA ASN A 202 -9.25 0.94 -8.08
C ASN A 202 -8.61 -0.35 -8.62
N VAL A 203 -8.55 -0.49 -9.95
CA VAL A 203 -8.04 -1.71 -10.61
C VAL A 203 -6.57 -2.02 -10.31
N ALA A 204 -5.73 -1.03 -10.01
CA ALA A 204 -4.33 -1.27 -9.65
C ALA A 204 -4.19 -1.86 -8.24
N LEU A 205 -5.04 -1.45 -7.30
CA LEU A 205 -5.16 -2.10 -6.01
C LEU A 205 -5.62 -3.56 -6.16
N THR A 206 -6.63 -3.81 -7.01
CA THR A 206 -7.10 -5.16 -7.32
C THR A 206 -5.97 -6.05 -7.87
N ALA A 207 -5.08 -5.51 -8.70
CA ALA A 207 -3.92 -6.24 -9.22
C ALA A 207 -2.96 -6.72 -8.09
N VAL A 208 -2.72 -5.89 -7.08
CA VAL A 208 -1.90 -6.28 -5.92
C VAL A 208 -2.58 -7.36 -5.09
N HIS A 209 -3.90 -7.26 -4.89
CA HIS A 209 -4.66 -8.32 -4.23
C HIS A 209 -4.60 -9.65 -4.99
N HIS A 210 -4.70 -9.62 -6.32
CA HIS A 210 -4.55 -10.81 -7.17
C HIS A 210 -3.19 -11.48 -6.95
N VAL A 211 -2.11 -10.71 -6.96
CA VAL A 211 -0.75 -11.21 -6.78
C VAL A 211 -0.58 -11.96 -5.45
N PHE A 212 -1.07 -11.40 -4.34
CA PHE A 212 -0.97 -12.05 -3.02
C PHE A 212 -1.94 -13.22 -2.82
N HIS A 213 -3.10 -13.19 -3.47
CA HIS A 213 -4.03 -14.32 -3.51
C HIS A 213 -3.38 -15.51 -4.22
N SER A 214 -2.83 -15.26 -5.40
CA SER A 214 -2.14 -16.26 -6.22
C SER A 214 -0.91 -16.83 -5.50
N GLU A 215 -0.16 -16.01 -4.77
CA GLU A 215 0.95 -16.49 -3.93
C GLU A 215 0.49 -17.47 -2.86
N HIS A 216 -0.61 -17.20 -2.15
CA HIS A 216 -1.13 -18.14 -1.16
C HIS A 216 -1.44 -19.51 -1.80
N ASN A 217 -2.16 -19.52 -2.92
CA ASN A 217 -2.57 -20.75 -3.59
C ASN A 217 -1.37 -21.52 -4.15
N GLN A 218 -0.37 -20.82 -4.67
CA GLN A 218 0.89 -21.43 -5.09
C GLN A 218 1.65 -22.02 -3.90
N GLN A 219 1.71 -21.32 -2.76
CA GLN A 219 2.35 -21.85 -1.54
C GLN A 219 1.70 -23.14 -1.07
N VAL A 220 0.37 -23.27 -1.16
CA VAL A 220 -0.33 -24.53 -0.86
C VAL A 220 0.19 -25.68 -1.74
N ASP A 221 0.33 -25.43 -3.04
CA ASP A 221 0.77 -26.43 -4.00
C ASP A 221 2.26 -26.78 -3.84
N ASP A 222 3.12 -25.79 -3.55
CA ASP A 222 4.54 -25.97 -3.28
C ASP A 222 4.79 -26.74 -1.99
N ILE A 223 4.00 -26.48 -0.94
CA ILE A 223 4.02 -27.23 0.32
C ILE A 223 3.64 -28.69 0.06
N LYS A 224 2.56 -28.95 -0.68
CA LYS A 224 2.17 -30.32 -1.07
C LYS A 224 3.29 -31.02 -1.85
N ALA A 225 3.86 -30.35 -2.84
CA ALA A 225 4.95 -30.89 -3.66
C ALA A 225 6.18 -31.23 -2.82
N THR A 226 6.57 -30.33 -1.91
CA THR A 226 7.70 -30.52 -0.99
C THR A 226 7.48 -31.69 -0.04
N ILE A 227 6.27 -31.81 0.53
CA ILE A 227 5.89 -32.94 1.40
C ILE A 227 5.95 -34.26 0.63
N LEU A 228 5.41 -34.31 -0.58
CA LEU A 228 5.45 -35.50 -1.42
C LEU A 228 6.88 -35.89 -1.83
N ALA A 229 7.72 -34.89 -2.16
CA ALA A 229 9.11 -35.10 -2.53
C ALA A 229 9.96 -35.70 -1.39
N SER A 230 9.53 -35.56 -0.12
CA SER A 230 10.21 -36.19 1.02
C SER A 230 10.22 -37.72 0.93
N GLY A 231 9.21 -38.33 0.29
CA GLY A 231 9.04 -39.79 0.23
C GLY A 231 8.77 -40.47 1.58
N ASP A 232 8.63 -39.71 2.68
CA ASP A 232 8.34 -40.23 4.01
C ASP A 232 6.82 -40.39 4.19
N ALA A 233 6.36 -41.64 4.16
CA ALA A 233 4.95 -41.99 4.29
C ALA A 233 4.34 -41.49 5.62
N ALA A 234 5.09 -41.55 6.72
CA ALA A 234 4.58 -41.09 8.03
C ALA A 234 4.46 -39.57 8.07
N PHE A 235 5.40 -38.85 7.44
CA PHE A 235 5.31 -37.41 7.32
C PHE A 235 4.12 -36.99 6.44
N ILE A 236 3.94 -37.62 5.27
CA ILE A 236 2.81 -37.37 4.37
C ILE A 236 1.48 -37.62 5.09
N GLU A 237 1.32 -38.76 5.77
CA GLU A 237 0.10 -39.10 6.52
C GLU A 237 -0.21 -38.05 7.60
N SER A 238 0.81 -37.44 8.22
CA SER A 238 0.60 -36.39 9.22
C SER A 238 -0.06 -35.11 8.66
N TRP A 239 0.03 -34.88 7.34
CA TRP A 239 -0.59 -33.77 6.63
C TRP A 239 -1.91 -34.14 5.95
N GLN A 240 -2.36 -35.40 6.11
CA GLN A 240 -3.60 -35.89 5.56
C GLN A 240 -4.67 -36.07 6.64
N LEU A 241 -5.93 -36.07 6.23
CA LEU A 241 -7.06 -36.52 7.03
C LEU A 241 -7.07 -38.06 7.06
N PRO A 242 -7.83 -38.70 7.99
CA PRO A 242 -7.88 -40.16 8.09
C PRO A 242 -8.35 -40.90 6.82
N ASP A 243 -9.00 -40.21 5.89
CA ASP A 243 -9.44 -40.75 4.60
C ASP A 243 -8.36 -40.66 3.50
N GLY A 244 -7.17 -40.13 3.82
CA GLY A 244 -6.04 -39.95 2.91
C GLY A 244 -6.11 -38.66 2.08
N SER A 245 -7.17 -37.85 2.22
CA SER A 245 -7.23 -36.52 1.61
C SER A 245 -6.30 -35.53 2.34
N TRP A 246 -5.93 -34.44 1.70
CA TRP A 246 -5.10 -33.42 2.35
C TRP A 246 -5.86 -32.71 3.48
N ASN A 247 -5.19 -32.45 4.59
CA ASN A 247 -5.73 -31.60 5.65
C ASN A 247 -5.61 -30.12 5.25
N GLY A 248 -6.63 -29.63 4.53
CA GLY A 248 -6.63 -28.26 4.02
C GLY A 248 -6.57 -27.18 5.09
N GLU A 249 -7.10 -27.41 6.30
CA GLU A 249 -6.93 -26.43 7.38
C GLU A 249 -5.45 -26.22 7.72
N ARG A 250 -4.70 -27.33 7.83
CA ARG A 250 -3.27 -27.28 8.12
C ARG A 250 -2.50 -26.64 6.97
N LEU A 251 -2.86 -26.95 5.74
CA LEU A 251 -2.26 -26.35 4.55
C LEU A 251 -2.52 -24.85 4.45
N PHE A 252 -3.74 -24.40 4.71
CA PHE A 252 -4.11 -22.98 4.69
C PHE A 252 -3.25 -22.18 5.67
N GLN A 253 -3.12 -22.66 6.92
CA GLN A 253 -2.30 -21.98 7.93
C GLN A 253 -0.81 -22.01 7.58
N ALA A 254 -0.32 -23.07 6.93
CA ALA A 254 1.08 -23.16 6.50
C ALA A 254 1.39 -22.22 5.31
N ALA A 255 0.48 -22.14 4.34
CA ALA A 255 0.60 -21.22 3.21
C ALA A 255 0.44 -19.75 3.64
N ARG A 256 -0.51 -19.47 4.55
CA ARG A 256 -0.64 -18.17 5.20
C ARG A 256 0.64 -17.77 5.91
N PHE A 257 1.23 -18.69 6.68
CA PHE A 257 2.50 -18.43 7.37
C PHE A 257 3.59 -18.00 6.38
N ALA A 258 3.79 -18.72 5.27
CA ALA A 258 4.78 -18.33 4.27
C ALA A 258 4.49 -16.95 3.67
N THR A 259 3.25 -16.73 3.22
CA THR A 259 2.83 -15.50 2.52
C THR A 259 2.87 -14.27 3.42
N GLU A 260 2.44 -14.39 4.68
CA GLU A 260 2.44 -13.31 5.68
C GLU A 260 3.89 -12.88 5.98
N MET A 261 4.83 -13.82 6.08
CA MET A 261 6.25 -13.49 6.31
C MET A 261 6.88 -12.82 5.08
N GLN A 262 6.50 -13.22 3.87
CA GLN A 262 6.91 -12.51 2.65
C GLN A 262 6.37 -11.08 2.69
N TYR A 263 5.08 -10.90 2.98
CA TYR A 263 4.46 -9.58 3.05
C TYR A 263 5.17 -8.66 4.06
N GLN A 264 5.46 -9.14 5.27
CA GLN A 264 6.21 -8.39 6.27
C GLN A 264 7.61 -8.01 5.78
N HIS A 265 8.35 -8.95 5.19
CA HIS A 265 9.67 -8.66 4.62
C HIS A 265 9.60 -7.56 3.56
N LEU A 266 8.66 -7.65 2.61
CA LEU A 266 8.50 -6.66 1.54
C LEU A 266 8.10 -5.28 2.09
N VAL A 267 7.16 -5.23 3.03
CA VAL A 267 6.69 -3.97 3.62
C VAL A 267 7.83 -3.22 4.32
N PHE A 268 8.69 -3.92 5.07
CA PHE A 268 9.75 -3.27 5.84
C PHE A 268 11.03 -3.03 5.03
N GLU A 269 11.48 -4.02 4.26
CA GLU A 269 12.78 -3.97 3.58
C GLU A 269 12.72 -3.26 2.23
N GLU A 270 11.60 -3.36 1.48
CA GLU A 270 11.50 -2.72 0.15
C GLU A 270 10.71 -1.40 0.17
N PHE A 271 9.62 -1.32 0.95
CA PHE A 271 8.75 -0.14 0.97
C PHE A 271 9.10 0.86 2.08
N ALA A 272 9.01 0.46 3.35
CA ALA A 272 9.08 1.39 4.48
C ALA A 272 10.44 2.09 4.57
N ARG A 273 11.54 1.32 4.45
CA ARG A 273 12.90 1.88 4.49
C ARG A 273 13.29 2.68 3.26
N LYS A 274 12.59 2.50 2.15
CA LYS A 274 12.71 3.38 0.99
C LYS A 274 12.06 4.73 1.24
N LEU A 275 10.90 4.74 1.90
CA LEU A 275 10.19 5.97 2.27
C LEU A 275 10.93 6.73 3.40
N GLN A 276 11.40 5.99 4.40
CA GLN A 276 12.13 6.50 5.56
C GLN A 276 13.32 5.57 5.91
N PRO A 277 14.53 5.87 5.42
CA PRO A 277 15.73 5.05 5.63
C PRO A 277 16.20 4.97 7.08
N THR A 278 15.75 5.87 7.95
CA THR A 278 16.15 5.92 9.37
C THR A 278 15.43 4.89 10.24
N ILE A 279 14.41 4.18 9.74
CA ILE A 279 13.75 3.09 10.46
C ILE A 279 14.81 2.06 10.88
N ASP A 280 14.93 1.85 12.18
CA ASP A 280 15.93 0.97 12.75
C ASP A 280 15.80 -0.47 12.24
N ALA A 281 16.94 -1.16 12.19
CA ALA A 281 16.98 -2.58 11.87
C ALA A 281 16.46 -3.42 13.05
N PHE A 282 15.65 -4.43 12.75
CA PHE A 282 15.18 -5.36 13.78
C PHE A 282 16.32 -6.27 14.26
N LEU A 283 16.52 -6.35 15.57
CA LEU A 283 17.58 -7.17 16.17
C LEU A 283 17.09 -8.59 16.49
N ALA A 284 17.08 -9.48 15.51
CA ALA A 284 16.67 -10.87 15.73
C ALA A 284 17.65 -11.65 16.66
N PRO A 285 17.17 -12.51 17.58
CA PRO A 285 15.77 -12.79 17.92
C PRO A 285 15.23 -11.94 19.09
N THR A 286 15.99 -10.96 19.58
CA THR A 286 15.68 -10.20 20.80
C THR A 286 14.97 -8.86 20.57
N GLY A 287 14.66 -8.51 19.32
CA GLY A 287 14.08 -7.23 18.95
C GLY A 287 12.61 -7.06 19.35
N TYR A 288 11.92 -8.17 19.66
CA TYR A 288 10.56 -8.11 20.16
C TYR A 288 10.51 -7.60 21.61
N ASP A 289 9.71 -6.56 21.85
CA ASP A 289 9.43 -6.01 23.17
C ASP A 289 7.93 -5.98 23.44
N ALA A 290 7.49 -6.79 24.41
CA ALA A 290 6.09 -6.90 24.82
C ALA A 290 5.54 -5.63 25.52
N THR A 291 6.38 -4.65 25.84
CA THR A 291 5.98 -3.39 26.46
C THR A 291 5.63 -2.31 25.44
N ILE A 292 5.96 -2.52 24.16
CA ILE A 292 5.59 -1.64 23.05
C ILE A 292 4.12 -1.87 22.70
N ASN A 293 3.37 -0.78 22.52
CA ASN A 293 2.01 -0.84 21.99
C ASN A 293 2.04 -0.63 20.47
N PRO A 294 1.77 -1.65 19.64
CA PRO A 294 1.81 -1.53 18.19
C PRO A 294 0.54 -0.90 17.59
N ALA A 295 -0.43 -0.48 18.41
CA ALA A 295 -1.66 0.13 17.92
C ALA A 295 -1.37 1.32 16.99
N ILE A 296 -2.13 1.42 15.91
CA ILE A 296 -2.01 2.52 14.95
C ILE A 296 -2.46 3.82 15.62
N VAL A 297 -1.57 4.81 15.67
CA VAL A 297 -1.88 6.13 16.23
C VAL A 297 -2.72 6.98 15.26
N GLY A 298 -3.49 7.92 15.81
CA GLY A 298 -4.42 8.74 15.04
C GLY A 298 -3.72 9.60 13.97
N GLU A 299 -2.55 10.16 14.31
CA GLU A 299 -1.70 10.94 13.42
C GLU A 299 -1.29 10.12 12.19
N PHE A 300 -0.94 8.83 12.39
CA PHE A 300 -0.55 7.94 11.32
C PHE A 300 -1.75 7.63 10.39
N ALA A 301 -2.89 7.22 10.95
CA ALA A 301 -4.06 6.80 10.17
C ALA A 301 -4.80 7.96 9.46
N HIS A 302 -4.84 9.14 10.09
CA HIS A 302 -5.66 10.27 9.62
C HIS A 302 -4.86 11.38 8.95
N ALA A 303 -3.52 11.38 9.08
CA ALA A 303 -2.65 12.31 8.38
C ALA A 303 -1.52 11.58 7.64
N VAL A 304 -0.52 11.03 8.34
CA VAL A 304 0.77 10.68 7.73
C VAL A 304 0.66 9.61 6.65
N TYR A 305 0.00 8.49 6.90
CA TYR A 305 -0.11 7.39 5.93
C TYR A 305 -1.09 7.69 4.78
N ARG A 306 -1.64 8.90 4.73
CA ARG A 306 -2.41 9.45 3.60
C ARG A 306 -1.55 10.26 2.63
N LEU A 307 -0.23 10.23 2.81
CA LEU A 307 0.73 10.86 1.90
C LEU A 307 0.62 10.33 0.47
N GLY A 308 0.16 9.09 0.27
CA GLY A 308 0.01 8.49 -1.05
C GLY A 308 -1.01 9.21 -1.94
N HIS A 309 -1.93 9.99 -1.35
CA HIS A 309 -2.94 10.73 -2.13
C HIS A 309 -2.34 11.85 -3.01
N SER A 310 -1.17 12.41 -2.66
CA SER A 310 -0.48 13.37 -3.54
C SER A 310 0.38 12.67 -4.60
N MET A 311 0.70 11.39 -4.43
CA MET A 311 1.48 10.60 -5.40
C MET A 311 0.65 10.10 -6.58
N LEU A 312 -0.68 10.12 -6.49
CA LEU A 312 -1.57 9.66 -7.54
C LEU A 312 -1.47 10.54 -8.79
N THR A 313 -1.40 9.90 -9.96
CA THR A 313 -1.42 10.52 -11.29
C THR A 313 -2.84 10.53 -11.88
N GLU A 314 -3.04 11.20 -13.01
CA GLU A 314 -4.35 11.22 -13.70
C GLU A 314 -4.69 9.91 -14.45
N THR A 315 -3.75 8.98 -14.56
CA THR A 315 -3.88 7.74 -15.34
C THR A 315 -3.34 6.54 -14.59
N VAL A 316 -3.96 5.38 -14.81
CA VAL A 316 -3.38 4.07 -14.49
C VAL A 316 -2.84 3.51 -15.79
N ASP A 317 -1.51 3.58 -15.94
CA ASP A 317 -0.84 3.17 -17.18
C ASP A 317 -0.88 1.64 -17.30
N ARG A 318 -1.15 1.16 -18.51
CA ARG A 318 -1.29 -0.26 -18.81
C ARG A 318 -0.66 -0.58 -20.16
N LEU A 319 0.13 -1.64 -20.18
CA LEU A 319 0.83 -2.10 -21.39
C LEU A 319 0.52 -3.58 -21.62
N ASP A 320 0.09 -3.92 -22.83
CA ASP A 320 -0.03 -5.32 -23.22
C ASP A 320 1.37 -6.00 -23.32
N PRO A 321 1.45 -7.33 -23.53
CA PRO A 321 2.74 -8.01 -23.65
C PRO A 321 3.63 -7.54 -24.81
N ASN A 322 3.07 -6.83 -25.80
CA ASN A 322 3.79 -6.21 -26.91
C ASN A 322 4.10 -4.73 -26.65
N PHE A 323 3.92 -4.26 -25.40
CA PHE A 323 4.11 -2.87 -24.99
C PHE A 323 3.22 -1.87 -25.73
N VAL A 324 2.05 -2.32 -26.21
CA VAL A 324 1.02 -1.42 -26.74
C VAL A 324 0.25 -0.79 -25.58
N PRO A 325 0.20 0.54 -25.46
CA PRO A 325 -0.54 1.23 -24.41
C PRO A 325 -2.05 0.99 -24.51
N ASN A 326 -2.69 0.74 -23.37
CA ASN A 326 -4.14 0.70 -23.21
C ASN A 326 -4.58 1.30 -21.88
N ASP A 327 -3.94 2.42 -21.53
CA ASP A 327 -4.10 3.15 -20.28
C ASP A 327 -5.55 3.52 -19.97
N MET A 328 -5.84 3.64 -18.68
CA MET A 328 -7.14 4.04 -18.17
C MET A 328 -7.00 5.36 -17.41
N THR A 329 -7.97 6.27 -17.50
CA THR A 329 -7.96 7.43 -16.60
C THR A 329 -8.16 6.96 -15.16
N LEU A 330 -7.57 7.64 -14.18
CA LEU A 330 -7.76 7.27 -12.76
C LEU A 330 -9.25 7.26 -12.39
N LEU A 331 -10.02 8.18 -12.96
CA LEU A 331 -11.48 8.21 -12.81
C LEU A 331 -12.17 6.94 -13.32
N GLN A 332 -11.76 6.41 -14.47
CA GLN A 332 -12.32 5.16 -15.01
C GLN A 332 -11.86 3.92 -14.25
N ALA A 333 -10.71 4.00 -13.59
CA ALA A 333 -10.14 2.91 -12.79
C ALA A 333 -10.86 2.71 -11.46
N PHE A 334 -11.56 3.73 -10.95
CA PHE A 334 -12.28 3.64 -9.68
C PHE A 334 -13.53 2.76 -9.76
N LEU A 335 -13.72 1.88 -8.78
CA LEU A 335 -14.92 1.06 -8.58
C LEU A 335 -15.34 0.28 -9.84
N ASN A 336 -14.37 -0.18 -10.63
CA ASN A 336 -14.60 -0.74 -11.96
C ASN A 336 -14.04 -2.16 -12.08
N PRO A 337 -14.71 -3.18 -11.49
CA PRO A 337 -14.21 -4.56 -11.53
C PRO A 337 -14.15 -5.13 -12.95
N VAL A 338 -15.08 -4.76 -13.84
CA VAL A 338 -15.06 -5.20 -15.24
C VAL A 338 -13.91 -4.56 -16.03
N GLY A 339 -13.48 -3.36 -15.64
CA GLY A 339 -12.34 -2.68 -16.22
C GLY A 339 -10.99 -3.34 -15.91
N PHE A 340 -10.90 -4.09 -14.81
CA PHE A 340 -9.68 -4.79 -14.40
C PHE A 340 -9.23 -5.78 -15.49
N ASN A 341 -10.10 -6.71 -15.88
CA ASN A 341 -9.77 -7.77 -16.86
C ASN A 341 -10.41 -7.56 -18.24
N ASN A 342 -10.85 -6.33 -18.55
CA ASN A 342 -11.57 -5.97 -19.77
C ASN A 342 -12.75 -6.92 -20.04
N ASP A 343 -13.58 -7.13 -19.02
CA ASP A 343 -14.75 -8.00 -19.05
C ASP A 343 -14.45 -9.43 -19.52
N GLY A 344 -13.40 -10.04 -18.95
CA GLY A 344 -12.98 -11.41 -19.26
C GLY A 344 -12.18 -11.56 -20.56
N ALA A 345 -11.89 -10.46 -21.28
CA ALA A 345 -11.00 -10.52 -22.45
C ALA A 345 -9.54 -10.82 -22.08
N LEU A 346 -9.14 -10.56 -20.83
CA LEU A 346 -7.85 -10.91 -20.27
C LEU A 346 -8.02 -11.91 -19.12
N THR A 347 -7.09 -12.84 -18.97
CA THR A 347 -7.00 -13.61 -17.72
C THR A 347 -6.58 -12.69 -16.57
N PRO A 348 -6.85 -13.04 -15.31
CA PRO A 348 -6.39 -12.25 -14.16
C PRO A 348 -4.88 -11.98 -14.15
N ASP A 349 -4.06 -12.97 -14.54
CA ASP A 349 -2.61 -12.84 -14.64
C ASP A 349 -2.19 -11.82 -15.73
N GLN A 350 -2.89 -11.82 -16.87
CA GLN A 350 -2.66 -10.85 -17.95
C GLN A 350 -3.14 -9.44 -17.59
N ALA A 351 -4.27 -9.33 -16.90
CA ALA A 351 -4.84 -8.08 -16.41
C ALA A 351 -3.91 -7.40 -15.40
N ALA A 352 -3.52 -8.14 -14.35
CA ALA A 352 -2.56 -7.66 -13.36
C ALA A 352 -1.20 -7.36 -14.02
N GLY A 353 -0.75 -8.22 -14.94
CA GLY A 353 0.51 -8.01 -15.64
C GLY A 353 0.52 -6.77 -16.54
N ALA A 354 -0.60 -6.42 -17.17
CA ALA A 354 -0.70 -5.23 -17.99
C ALA A 354 -0.55 -3.94 -17.15
N ILE A 355 -1.20 -3.90 -15.98
CA ILE A 355 -1.09 -2.79 -15.04
C ILE A 355 0.35 -2.69 -14.50
N VAL A 356 0.94 -3.80 -14.07
CA VAL A 356 2.32 -3.82 -13.56
C VAL A 356 3.31 -3.34 -14.63
N ARG A 357 3.18 -3.80 -15.88
CA ARG A 357 4.05 -3.35 -16.98
C ARG A 357 3.99 -1.84 -17.17
N GLY A 358 2.78 -1.25 -17.15
CA GLY A 358 2.60 0.19 -17.28
C GLY A 358 3.11 0.96 -16.06
N MET A 359 2.60 0.66 -14.86
CA MET A 359 2.89 1.42 -13.65
C MET A 359 4.35 1.37 -13.21
N THR A 360 5.09 0.28 -13.48
CA THR A 360 6.54 0.22 -13.21
C THR A 360 7.37 1.13 -14.12
N ARG A 361 6.77 1.66 -15.19
CA ARG A 361 7.35 2.63 -16.13
C ARG A 361 6.75 4.03 -15.96
N GLN A 362 5.78 4.19 -15.07
CA GLN A 362 5.11 5.44 -14.78
C GLN A 362 5.78 6.12 -13.58
N VAL A 363 6.14 7.38 -13.73
CA VAL A 363 6.66 8.19 -12.61
C VAL A 363 5.46 8.75 -11.84
N GLY A 364 5.38 8.44 -10.54
CA GLY A 364 4.36 8.99 -9.65
C GLY A 364 4.57 10.48 -9.37
N ASN A 365 3.50 11.15 -8.94
CA ASN A 365 3.61 12.52 -8.45
C ASN A 365 4.44 12.58 -7.15
N ALA A 366 5.02 13.74 -6.87
CA ALA A 366 5.81 13.94 -5.66
C ALA A 366 4.89 13.92 -4.40
N ILE A 367 5.46 13.52 -3.26
CA ILE A 367 4.79 13.69 -1.97
C ILE A 367 4.86 15.19 -1.62
N ASP A 368 3.86 15.96 -2.01
CA ASP A 368 3.79 17.40 -1.71
C ASP A 368 2.33 17.85 -1.50
N GLU A 369 2.11 19.16 -1.35
CA GLU A 369 0.79 19.77 -1.14
C GLU A 369 -0.09 19.83 -2.40
N PHE A 370 0.40 19.36 -3.55
CA PHE A 370 -0.36 19.29 -4.78
C PHE A 370 -1.05 17.94 -4.92
N VAL A 371 -2.30 17.99 -5.39
CA VAL A 371 -3.16 16.81 -5.52
C VAL A 371 -3.86 16.90 -6.85
N THR A 372 -3.87 15.78 -7.56
CA THR A 372 -4.41 15.66 -8.91
C THR A 372 -5.93 15.90 -8.95
N ASP A 373 -6.45 16.40 -10.08
CA ASP A 373 -7.85 16.78 -10.22
C ASP A 373 -8.81 15.58 -10.10
N ALA A 374 -8.38 14.39 -10.54
CA ALA A 374 -9.17 13.16 -10.42
C ALA A 374 -9.65 12.89 -8.98
N VAL A 375 -8.82 13.17 -7.96
CA VAL A 375 -9.19 12.96 -6.55
C VAL A 375 -9.55 14.26 -5.83
N ARG A 376 -9.16 15.42 -6.36
CA ARG A 376 -9.49 16.74 -5.79
C ARG A 376 -10.89 17.24 -6.19
N ASN A 377 -11.35 16.92 -7.40
CA ASN A 377 -12.60 17.46 -7.94
C ASN A 377 -13.61 16.39 -8.37
N SER A 378 -13.17 15.13 -8.52
CA SER A 378 -13.99 14.04 -9.08
C SER A 378 -13.77 12.70 -8.37
N LEU A 379 -13.52 12.71 -7.05
CA LEU A 379 -13.22 11.50 -6.29
C LEU A 379 -14.30 10.41 -6.48
N LEU A 380 -13.86 9.23 -6.95
CA LEU A 380 -14.73 8.09 -7.29
C LEU A 380 -15.87 8.45 -8.25
N GLY A 381 -15.68 9.43 -9.13
CA GLY A 381 -16.70 9.91 -10.07
C GLY A 381 -17.81 10.77 -9.47
N LEU A 382 -17.66 11.16 -8.19
CA LEU A 382 -18.54 12.11 -7.53
C LEU A 382 -17.85 13.47 -7.43
N PRO A 383 -18.62 14.59 -7.36
CA PRO A 383 -18.05 15.93 -7.17
C PRO A 383 -17.57 16.14 -5.73
N LEU A 384 -16.58 15.35 -5.33
CA LEU A 384 -15.99 15.27 -4.00
C LEU A 384 -14.49 15.59 -4.08
N ASP A 385 -13.97 16.17 -2.99
CA ASP A 385 -12.56 16.57 -2.84
C ASP A 385 -11.89 15.75 -1.73
N LEU A 386 -11.00 14.84 -2.13
CA LEU A 386 -10.26 13.96 -1.22
C LEU A 386 -9.35 14.74 -0.27
N ALA A 387 -8.71 15.81 -0.73
CA ALA A 387 -7.84 16.63 0.09
C ALA A 387 -8.63 17.36 1.18
N ALA A 388 -9.80 17.92 0.82
CA ALA A 388 -10.71 18.51 1.79
C ALA A 388 -11.26 17.47 2.78
N ILE A 389 -11.57 16.26 2.31
CA ILE A 389 -12.00 15.14 3.17
C ILE A 389 -10.89 14.73 4.14
N ASN A 390 -9.62 14.68 3.73
CA ASN A 390 -8.49 14.37 4.61
C ASN A 390 -8.36 15.42 5.73
N ILE A 391 -8.41 16.71 5.38
CA ILE A 391 -8.38 17.80 6.36
C ILE A 391 -9.55 17.71 7.33
N ALA A 392 -10.78 17.56 6.81
CA ALA A 392 -11.97 17.44 7.64
C ALA A 392 -11.91 16.20 8.55
N ARG A 393 -11.37 15.09 8.05
CA ARG A 393 -11.20 13.85 8.83
C ARG A 393 -10.17 14.01 9.94
N GLY A 394 -9.04 14.66 9.67
CA GLY A 394 -8.04 14.95 10.70
C GLY A 394 -8.65 15.75 11.86
N ARG A 395 -9.44 16.79 11.54
CA ARG A 395 -10.16 17.59 12.54
C ARG A 395 -11.21 16.79 13.31
N ASP A 396 -12.02 15.99 12.61
CA ASP A 396 -13.01 15.10 13.22
C ASP A 396 -12.36 14.12 14.20
N ALA A 397 -11.25 13.50 13.79
CA ALA A 397 -10.49 12.56 14.61
C ALA A 397 -9.74 13.22 15.78
N GLY A 398 -9.66 14.56 15.82
CA GLY A 398 -8.92 15.29 16.85
C GLY A 398 -7.41 15.19 16.69
N VAL A 399 -6.92 14.99 15.46
CA VAL A 399 -5.49 15.03 15.16
C VAL A 399 -4.95 16.44 15.46
N PRO A 400 -3.81 16.58 16.17
CA PRO A 400 -3.22 17.88 16.46
C PRO A 400 -2.89 18.65 15.18
N THR A 401 -2.76 19.97 15.28
CA THR A 401 -2.20 20.78 14.19
C THR A 401 -0.72 20.46 13.99
N LEU A 402 -0.14 20.87 12.86
CA LEU A 402 1.28 20.65 12.55
C LEU A 402 2.18 21.13 13.71
N ASN A 403 1.97 22.36 14.16
CA ASN A 403 2.79 22.97 15.20
C ASN A 403 2.52 22.37 16.58
N GLU A 404 1.28 21.94 16.85
CA GLU A 404 0.94 21.24 18.09
C GLU A 404 1.66 19.89 18.17
N ALA A 405 1.58 19.08 17.11
CA ALA A 405 2.28 17.81 17.00
C ALA A 405 3.81 18.00 17.18
N ARG A 406 4.39 18.97 16.46
CA ARG A 406 5.81 19.33 16.57
C ARG A 406 6.22 19.68 18.00
N ARG A 407 5.44 20.51 18.71
CA ARG A 407 5.72 20.82 20.13
C ARG A 407 5.73 19.58 21.00
N GLU A 408 4.76 18.69 20.84
CA GLU A 408 4.67 17.46 21.61
C GLU A 408 5.86 16.55 21.33
N PHE A 409 6.18 16.31 20.06
CA PHE A 409 7.31 15.47 19.68
C PHE A 409 8.64 16.04 20.17
N PHE A 410 8.84 17.36 20.12
CA PHE A 410 10.01 18.01 20.69
C PHE A 410 10.11 17.84 22.20
N GLN A 411 8.99 17.90 22.93
CA GLN A 411 8.97 17.69 24.38
C GLN A 411 9.35 16.24 24.75
N MET A 412 8.95 15.27 23.92
CA MET A 412 9.25 13.86 24.11
C MET A 412 10.72 13.51 23.81
N THR A 413 11.27 14.07 22.72
CA THR A 413 12.56 13.64 22.15
C THR A 413 13.72 14.60 22.45
N GLY A 414 13.43 15.89 22.62
CA GLY A 414 14.43 16.95 22.61
C GLY A 414 15.03 17.25 21.23
N ASP A 415 14.51 16.66 20.15
CA ASP A 415 15.04 16.84 18.80
C ASP A 415 14.70 18.22 18.22
N SER A 416 15.74 19.03 18.00
CA SER A 416 15.61 20.35 17.39
C SER A 416 14.90 20.38 16.03
N GLN A 417 14.93 19.28 15.25
CA GLN A 417 14.27 19.18 13.95
C GLN A 417 12.73 19.14 14.04
N LEU A 418 12.21 18.84 15.23
CA LEU A 418 10.78 18.78 15.54
C LEU A 418 10.28 20.03 16.27
N ARG A 419 11.10 21.09 16.40
CA ARG A 419 10.63 22.35 16.99
C ARG A 419 9.49 22.95 16.18
N ALA A 420 8.43 23.39 16.86
CA ALA A 420 7.36 24.13 16.22
C ALA A 420 7.87 25.41 15.57
N TYR A 421 7.29 25.74 14.41
CA TYR A 421 7.63 26.91 13.65
C TYR A 421 7.17 28.17 14.38
N THR A 422 8.07 29.14 14.49
CA THR A 422 7.87 30.33 15.31
C THR A 422 7.17 31.47 14.57
N SER A 423 7.18 31.45 13.23
CA SER A 423 6.62 32.50 12.38
C SER A 423 6.35 32.01 10.96
N TRP A 424 5.65 32.81 10.15
CA TRP A 424 5.45 32.53 8.73
C TRP A 424 6.78 32.48 7.97
N VAL A 425 7.73 33.35 8.33
CA VAL A 425 9.09 33.36 7.74
C VAL A 425 9.82 32.06 8.07
N ASP A 426 9.73 31.60 9.31
CA ASP A 426 10.35 30.35 9.77
C ASP A 426 9.77 29.14 9.02
N LEU A 427 8.43 29.01 8.96
CA LEU A 427 7.77 27.95 8.19
C LEU A 427 8.20 27.98 6.71
N THR A 428 8.21 29.16 6.08
CA THR A 428 8.54 29.31 4.65
C THR A 428 9.93 28.77 4.30
N GLN A 429 10.90 28.87 5.22
CA GLN A 429 12.25 28.34 5.02
C GLN A 429 12.31 26.81 5.06
N HIS A 430 11.25 26.16 5.55
CA HIS A 430 11.16 24.72 5.72
C HIS A 430 10.08 24.08 4.83
N LEU A 431 9.52 24.80 3.87
CA LEU A 431 8.61 24.26 2.86
C LEU A 431 9.37 23.71 1.64
N LYS A 432 8.87 22.63 1.04
CA LYS A 432 9.31 22.15 -0.29
C LYS A 432 9.19 23.24 -1.34
N HIS A 433 8.03 23.91 -1.35
CA HIS A 433 7.73 24.99 -2.27
C HIS A 433 7.48 26.28 -1.47
N GLN A 434 8.49 27.14 -1.38
CA GLN A 434 8.41 28.40 -0.62
C GLN A 434 7.24 29.30 -1.08
N ALA A 435 6.86 29.23 -2.36
CA ALA A 435 5.72 29.98 -2.89
C ALA A 435 4.37 29.54 -2.29
N SER A 436 4.26 28.30 -1.78
CA SER A 436 3.05 27.79 -1.14
C SER A 436 2.73 28.48 0.18
N ALA A 437 3.69 29.18 0.78
CA ALA A 437 3.44 30.06 1.93
C ALA A 437 2.30 31.06 1.66
N ILE A 438 2.14 31.52 0.41
CA ILE A 438 1.04 32.41 0.00
C ILE A 438 -0.32 31.72 0.17
N ASN A 439 -0.42 30.45 -0.23
CA ASN A 439 -1.65 29.67 -0.09
C ASN A 439 -1.94 29.34 1.38
N PHE A 440 -0.92 29.01 2.17
CA PHE A 440 -1.08 28.79 3.61
C PHE A 440 -1.53 30.08 4.33
N ILE A 441 -0.90 31.23 4.04
CA ILE A 441 -1.33 32.52 4.60
C ILE A 441 -2.76 32.86 4.17
N ALA A 442 -3.12 32.62 2.91
CA ALA A 442 -4.48 32.86 2.43
C ALA A 442 -5.53 31.97 3.13
N ALA A 443 -5.16 30.75 3.53
CA ALA A 443 -6.06 29.79 4.15
C ALA A 443 -6.15 29.93 5.68
N TYR A 444 -5.01 30.11 6.36
CA TYR A 444 -4.90 30.09 7.82
C TYR A 444 -4.53 31.44 8.45
N GLY A 445 -4.06 32.41 7.65
CA GLY A 445 -3.56 33.68 8.16
C GLY A 445 -4.62 34.50 8.91
N THR A 446 -4.26 35.01 10.08
CA THR A 446 -5.15 35.75 10.98
C THR A 446 -5.07 37.27 10.81
N HIS A 447 -4.36 37.77 9.80
CA HIS A 447 -4.29 39.20 9.52
C HIS A 447 -5.68 39.76 9.21
N GLU A 448 -6.03 40.93 9.76
CA GLU A 448 -7.36 41.53 9.64
C GLU A 448 -7.84 41.71 8.19
N ALA A 449 -6.93 41.97 7.25
CA ALA A 449 -7.23 42.05 5.83
C ALA A 449 -7.74 40.72 5.25
N LEU A 450 -7.24 39.57 5.73
CA LEU A 450 -7.66 38.24 5.31
C LEU A 450 -8.98 37.82 5.97
N LEU A 451 -9.23 38.31 7.19
CA LEU A 451 -10.43 38.02 7.98
C LEU A 451 -11.60 38.98 7.69
N ASN A 452 -11.40 39.95 6.81
CA ASN A 452 -12.45 40.88 6.44
C ASN A 452 -13.63 40.13 5.83
N ALA A 453 -14.84 40.38 6.35
CA ALA A 453 -16.07 39.72 5.93
C ALA A 453 -16.42 39.94 4.44
N ASP A 454 -15.84 40.98 3.82
CA ASP A 454 -15.99 41.24 2.38
C ASP A 454 -15.00 40.44 1.51
N VAL A 455 -13.95 39.83 2.09
CA VAL A 455 -12.94 39.03 1.37
C VAL A 455 -13.34 37.55 1.40
N ASN A 456 -14.15 37.14 0.43
CA ASN A 456 -14.70 35.79 0.40
C ASN A 456 -14.20 34.94 -0.78
N ALA A 457 -13.65 35.54 -1.83
CA ALA A 457 -13.11 34.77 -2.95
C ALA A 457 -11.67 34.29 -2.68
N VAL A 458 -11.37 33.04 -3.07
CA VAL A 458 -10.01 32.47 -2.96
C VAL A 458 -8.97 33.34 -3.66
N ALA A 459 -9.31 33.90 -4.82
CA ALA A 459 -8.43 34.79 -5.57
C ALA A 459 -8.09 36.09 -4.79
N GLU A 460 -9.05 36.65 -4.06
CA GLU A 460 -8.86 37.86 -3.25
C GLU A 460 -8.00 37.58 -2.03
N LYS A 461 -8.26 36.47 -1.32
CA LYS A 461 -7.43 36.02 -0.20
C LYS A 461 -5.98 35.80 -0.64
N ARG A 462 -5.77 35.16 -1.79
CA ARG A 462 -4.44 34.99 -2.38
C ARG A 462 -3.79 36.32 -2.74
N ALA A 463 -4.52 37.24 -3.36
CA ALA A 463 -3.98 38.56 -3.69
C ALA A 463 -3.51 39.32 -2.44
N ILE A 464 -4.31 39.29 -1.36
CA ILE A 464 -3.94 39.88 -0.07
C ILE A 464 -2.72 39.16 0.53
N ALA A 465 -2.68 37.83 0.51
CA ALA A 465 -1.53 37.06 0.98
C ALA A 465 -0.24 37.38 0.20
N VAL A 466 -0.33 37.54 -1.13
CA VAL A 466 0.79 37.99 -1.99
C VAL A 466 1.28 39.36 -1.52
N ALA A 467 0.37 40.32 -1.33
CA ALA A 467 0.72 41.65 -0.84
C ALA A 467 1.33 41.61 0.57
N LEU A 468 0.83 40.74 1.46
CA LEU A 468 1.42 40.53 2.79
C LEU A 468 2.85 39.96 2.71
N VAL A 469 3.12 39.01 1.82
CA VAL A 469 4.45 38.39 1.68
C VAL A 469 5.45 39.34 1.01
N PHE A 470 5.10 39.88 -0.16
CA PHE A 470 6.04 40.64 -1.00
C PHE A 470 5.97 42.16 -0.83
N GLY A 471 4.96 42.69 -0.14
CA GLY A 471 4.61 44.11 -0.16
C GLY A 471 3.71 44.45 -1.35
N GLY A 472 3.29 45.71 -1.43
CA GLY A 472 2.40 46.23 -2.46
C GLY A 472 0.91 46.16 -2.11
N THR A 473 0.07 46.23 -3.15
CA THR A 473 -1.38 46.40 -3.00
C THR A 473 -2.17 45.19 -3.52
N ALA A 474 -3.29 44.87 -2.89
CA ALA A 474 -4.27 43.89 -3.34
C ALA A 474 -5.66 44.53 -3.50
N VAL A 475 -6.45 44.04 -4.46
CA VAL A 475 -7.83 44.50 -4.67
C VAL A 475 -8.80 43.39 -4.28
N TYR A 476 -9.84 43.74 -3.55
CA TYR A 476 -10.97 42.86 -3.23
C TYR A 476 -12.29 43.59 -3.44
N THR A 477 -13.36 42.85 -3.68
CA THR A 477 -14.68 43.41 -3.97
C THR A 477 -15.63 43.08 -2.83
N ASP A 478 -16.27 44.09 -2.26
CA ASP A 478 -17.26 43.86 -1.22
C ASP A 478 -18.55 43.24 -1.73
N SER A 479 -19.41 42.84 -0.78
CA SER A 479 -20.73 42.27 -1.07
C SER A 479 -21.65 43.19 -1.91
N SER A 480 -21.34 44.49 -2.01
CA SER A 480 -22.07 45.48 -2.81
C SER A 480 -21.47 45.68 -4.21
N GLY A 481 -20.38 44.98 -4.56
CA GLY A 481 -19.69 45.10 -5.84
C GLY A 481 -18.69 46.27 -5.91
N VAL A 482 -18.36 46.90 -4.77
CA VAL A 482 -17.39 48.00 -4.73
C VAL A 482 -15.98 47.43 -4.52
N GLN A 483 -15.03 47.87 -5.34
CA GLN A 483 -13.64 47.50 -5.21
C GLN A 483 -12.95 48.32 -4.12
N HIS A 484 -12.26 47.61 -3.23
CA HIS A 484 -11.40 48.15 -2.19
C HIS A 484 -9.95 47.78 -2.47
N THR A 485 -9.03 48.65 -2.07
CA THR A 485 -7.58 48.40 -2.19
C THR A 485 -6.98 48.26 -0.79
N PHE A 486 -6.40 47.09 -0.52
CA PHE A 486 -5.52 46.87 0.61
C PHE A 486 -4.09 47.23 0.19
N ASP A 487 -3.43 48.11 0.94
CA ASP A 487 -2.02 48.46 0.73
C ASP A 487 -1.19 47.93 1.90
N ALA A 488 -0.38 46.90 1.63
CA ALA A 488 0.39 46.20 2.64
C ALA A 488 1.61 46.99 3.14
N ASP A 489 2.00 48.06 2.42
CA ASP A 489 3.10 48.94 2.78
C ASP A 489 2.62 50.28 3.39
N ALA A 490 1.31 50.45 3.55
CA ALA A 490 0.74 51.64 4.17
C ALA A 490 1.13 51.75 5.66
N VAL A 491 1.25 52.99 6.13
CA VAL A 491 1.58 53.28 7.53
C VAL A 491 0.50 52.71 8.46
N GLY A 492 0.92 51.89 9.42
CA GLY A 492 0.02 51.22 10.38
C GLY A 492 -0.40 49.81 9.96
N VAL A 493 0.05 49.32 8.81
CA VAL A 493 -0.12 47.91 8.44
C VAL A 493 1.06 47.10 8.98
N ASP A 494 0.80 46.32 10.03
CA ASP A 494 1.78 45.53 10.79
C ASP A 494 2.25 44.26 10.03
N ARG A 495 2.52 44.38 8.72
CA ARG A 495 2.83 43.26 7.81
C ARG A 495 4.07 42.47 8.25
N LEU A 496 5.17 43.17 8.53
CA LEU A 496 6.41 42.52 8.96
C LEU A 496 6.26 41.89 10.35
N ASP A 497 5.47 42.51 11.22
CA ASP A 497 5.13 41.96 12.53
C ASP A 497 4.30 40.69 12.41
N PHE A 498 3.33 40.65 11.49
CA PHE A 498 2.55 39.46 11.16
C PHE A 498 3.44 38.33 10.63
N LEU A 499 4.34 38.61 9.69
CA LEU A 499 5.20 37.59 9.09
C LEU A 499 6.25 37.02 10.05
N ASN A 500 6.78 37.84 10.96
CA ASN A 500 7.84 37.44 11.89
C ASN A 500 7.30 37.07 13.29
N SER A 501 5.98 37.07 13.50
CA SER A 501 5.35 36.88 14.81
C SER A 501 5.92 37.83 15.88
N THR A 502 5.93 39.13 15.58
CA THR A 502 6.38 40.20 16.49
C THR A 502 5.26 41.22 16.74
N GLY A 503 5.51 42.21 17.61
CA GLY A 503 4.52 43.25 17.92
C GLY A 503 3.23 42.66 18.50
N ARG A 504 2.08 43.02 17.91
CA ARG A 504 0.77 42.48 18.30
C ARG A 504 0.56 41.01 17.94
N PHE A 505 1.41 40.48 17.06
CA PHE A 505 1.41 39.08 16.61
C PHE A 505 2.45 38.23 17.33
N ALA A 506 3.05 38.76 18.41
CA ALA A 506 4.00 38.02 19.22
C ALA A 506 3.40 36.69 19.71
N ASN A 507 4.21 35.62 19.62
CA ASN A 507 3.85 34.31 20.13
C ASN A 507 3.48 34.39 21.62
N THR A 508 2.59 33.51 22.06
CA THR A 508 2.22 33.41 23.47
C THR A 508 3.43 33.00 24.32
N ALA A 509 3.31 33.12 25.65
CA ALA A 509 4.35 32.68 26.58
C ALA A 509 4.67 31.17 26.46
N THR A 510 3.75 30.37 25.92
CA THR A 510 3.93 28.92 25.67
C THR A 510 4.49 28.63 24.27
N GLY A 511 4.81 29.65 23.48
CA GLY A 511 5.36 29.49 22.13
C GLY A 511 4.32 29.20 21.05
N VAL A 512 3.02 29.38 21.34
CA VAL A 512 1.94 29.23 20.36
C VAL A 512 1.89 30.49 19.49
N THR A 513 1.87 30.31 18.17
CA THR A 513 1.75 31.44 17.23
C THR A 513 0.29 31.92 17.16
N VAL A 514 0.08 33.23 17.00
CA VAL A 514 -1.27 33.82 16.86
C VAL A 514 -1.55 34.29 15.42
N THR A 515 -0.62 34.03 14.51
CA THR A 515 -0.60 34.49 13.11
C THR A 515 -1.32 33.53 12.16
N GLY A 516 -1.73 32.36 12.65
CA GLY A 516 -2.33 31.27 11.87
C GLY A 516 -1.40 30.09 11.57
N VAL A 517 -0.09 30.21 11.85
CA VAL A 517 0.86 29.10 11.66
C VAL A 517 0.50 27.90 12.55
N ASP A 518 -0.03 28.17 13.75
CA ASP A 518 -0.46 27.14 14.69
C ASP A 518 -1.74 26.40 14.27
N ASP A 519 -2.49 26.96 13.32
CA ASP A 519 -3.79 26.42 12.90
C ASP A 519 -3.67 25.48 11.68
N ILE A 520 -2.45 25.29 11.15
CA ILE A 520 -2.21 24.46 9.97
C ILE A 520 -2.48 22.99 10.29
N ASP A 521 -3.40 22.36 9.55
CA ASP A 521 -3.73 20.95 9.72
C ASP A 521 -2.50 20.05 9.43
N LEU A 522 -2.32 19.01 10.25
CA LEU A 522 -1.14 18.13 10.17
C LEU A 522 -0.94 17.51 8.78
N TRP A 523 -2.02 17.08 8.11
CA TRP A 523 -1.92 16.42 6.81
C TRP A 523 -1.29 17.31 5.73
N ILE A 524 -1.87 18.48 5.49
CA ILE A 524 -1.39 19.38 4.44
C ILE A 524 -0.07 20.07 4.85
N GLY A 525 0.09 20.37 6.13
CA GLY A 525 1.31 20.95 6.68
C GLY A 525 2.50 20.01 6.54
N GLY A 526 2.35 18.74 6.93
CA GLY A 526 3.44 17.75 6.86
C GLY A 526 3.77 17.30 5.44
N LEU A 527 2.79 17.31 4.51
CA LEU A 527 3.07 17.13 3.07
C LEU A 527 4.00 18.24 2.54
N ALA A 528 3.77 19.48 2.95
CA ALA A 528 4.50 20.64 2.47
C ALA A 528 5.90 20.82 3.09
N GLU A 529 6.20 20.14 4.21
CA GLU A 529 7.53 20.18 4.84
C GLU A 529 8.61 19.66 3.88
N GLN A 530 9.73 20.38 3.83
CA GLN A 530 10.91 20.00 3.05
C GLN A 530 11.39 18.59 3.44
N THR A 531 11.81 17.81 2.45
CA THR A 531 12.33 16.46 2.67
C THR A 531 13.60 16.49 3.51
N MET A 532 13.72 15.53 4.43
CA MET A 532 14.91 15.39 5.26
C MET A 532 16.14 15.03 4.40
N PRO A 533 17.35 15.50 4.79
CA PRO A 533 18.57 15.06 4.13
C PRO A 533 18.78 13.54 4.33
N PHE A 534 19.61 12.93 3.48
CA PHE A 534 20.01 11.50 3.53
C PHE A 534 19.01 10.47 2.97
N GLY A 535 18.18 10.87 1.99
CA GLY A 535 17.49 9.92 1.11
C GLY A 535 16.08 9.52 1.53
N GLY A 536 15.54 10.07 2.63
CA GLY A 536 14.13 9.93 2.97
C GLY A 536 13.22 10.79 2.08
N MET A 537 11.97 10.36 1.90
CA MET A 537 10.97 11.06 1.08
C MET A 537 10.07 12.01 1.89
N LEU A 538 10.21 12.01 3.21
CA LEU A 538 9.32 12.70 4.15
C LEU A 538 9.99 13.92 4.80
N GLY A 539 9.17 14.90 5.22
CA GLY A 539 9.61 15.98 6.10
C GLY A 539 9.77 15.52 7.55
N SER A 540 10.32 16.36 8.44
CA SER A 540 10.67 15.91 9.79
C SER A 540 9.48 15.42 10.61
N THR A 541 8.32 16.06 10.51
CA THR A 541 7.13 15.66 11.29
C THR A 541 6.58 14.32 10.81
N PHE A 542 6.36 14.18 9.49
CA PHE A 542 5.88 12.93 8.90
C PHE A 542 6.89 11.81 9.07
N GLY A 543 8.18 12.11 8.91
CA GLY A 543 9.27 11.17 9.12
C GLY A 543 9.27 10.59 10.52
N PHE A 544 9.13 11.43 11.56
CA PHE A 544 9.08 10.98 12.95
C PHE A 544 7.86 10.07 13.24
N VAL A 545 6.66 10.48 12.83
CA VAL A 545 5.43 9.70 13.07
C VAL A 545 5.47 8.37 12.29
N PHE A 546 5.94 8.40 11.04
CA PHE A 546 6.07 7.21 10.21
C PHE A 546 7.08 6.23 10.82
N GLU A 547 8.29 6.71 11.13
CA GLU A 547 9.35 5.91 11.75
C GLU A 547 8.87 5.27 13.05
N THR A 548 8.35 6.09 13.99
CA THR A 548 7.87 5.62 15.29
C THR A 548 6.78 4.55 15.14
N GLN A 549 5.84 4.74 14.21
CA GLN A 549 4.77 3.76 13.98
C GLN A 549 5.31 2.46 13.40
N LEU A 550 6.17 2.53 12.37
CA LEU A 550 6.72 1.35 11.71
C LEU A 550 7.60 0.55 12.67
N GLU A 551 8.44 1.20 13.47
CA GLU A 551 9.23 0.54 14.51
C GLU A 551 8.35 -0.08 15.60
N SER A 552 7.25 0.58 15.97
CA SER A 552 6.29 0.01 16.92
C SER A 552 5.60 -1.25 16.36
N LEU A 553 5.25 -1.24 15.07
CA LEU A 553 4.70 -2.40 14.36
C LEU A 553 5.70 -3.55 14.26
N GLN A 554 6.98 -3.23 14.07
CA GLN A 554 8.05 -4.21 13.96
C GLN A 554 8.42 -4.82 15.31
N ASN A 555 8.74 -3.98 16.29
CA ASN A 555 9.25 -4.39 17.60
C ASN A 555 8.13 -4.84 18.55
N GLY A 556 6.90 -4.39 18.34
CA GLY A 556 5.72 -4.81 19.08
C GLY A 556 5.02 -6.07 18.53
N ASP A 557 5.43 -6.60 17.37
CA ASP A 557 4.85 -7.80 16.79
C ASP A 557 5.62 -9.07 17.20
N ARG A 558 4.99 -9.88 18.06
CA ARG A 558 5.51 -11.20 18.47
C ARG A 558 5.70 -12.16 17.30
N PHE A 559 4.96 -11.95 16.22
CA PHE A 559 4.97 -12.76 15.01
C PHE A 559 5.76 -12.14 13.87
N TYR A 560 6.54 -11.08 14.13
CA TYR A 560 7.41 -10.47 13.12
C TYR A 560 8.38 -11.49 12.50
N TYR A 561 8.55 -11.44 11.17
CA TYR A 561 9.17 -12.51 10.41
C TYR A 561 10.58 -12.88 10.85
N LEU A 562 11.42 -11.91 11.20
CA LEU A 562 12.79 -12.20 11.64
C LEU A 562 12.84 -12.98 12.96
N SER A 563 11.94 -12.68 13.90
CA SER A 563 11.81 -13.46 15.13
C SER A 563 11.18 -14.83 14.86
N ARG A 564 10.15 -14.86 14.02
CA ARG A 564 9.33 -16.05 13.76
C ARG A 564 10.07 -17.10 12.94
N LEU A 565 11.01 -16.67 12.08
CA LEU A 565 11.84 -17.53 11.24
C LEU A 565 13.24 -17.78 11.81
N ALA A 566 13.58 -17.19 12.96
CA ALA A 566 14.90 -17.32 13.56
C ALA A 566 15.29 -18.81 13.76
N GLY A 567 16.42 -19.20 13.18
CA GLY A 567 16.95 -20.57 13.27
C GLY A 567 16.33 -21.57 12.30
N LEU A 568 15.42 -21.15 11.41
CA LEU A 568 14.92 -21.96 10.31
C LEU A 568 15.73 -21.70 9.05
N ASN A 569 15.98 -22.74 8.25
CA ASN A 569 16.55 -22.58 6.90
C ASN A 569 15.66 -21.67 6.01
N PHE A 570 14.37 -21.60 6.33
CA PHE A 570 13.39 -20.79 5.63
C PHE A 570 13.70 -19.28 5.69
N LEU A 571 14.40 -18.80 6.72
CA LEU A 571 14.77 -17.38 6.82
C LEU A 571 15.64 -16.93 5.64
N THR A 572 16.69 -17.70 5.32
CA THR A 572 17.61 -17.35 4.21
C THR A 572 16.92 -17.42 2.85
N GLU A 573 15.98 -18.34 2.66
CA GLU A 573 15.18 -18.40 1.43
C GLU A 573 14.19 -17.23 1.35
N MET A 574 13.62 -16.81 2.49
CA MET A 574 12.71 -15.67 2.59
C MET A 574 13.39 -14.35 2.22
N GLU A 575 14.59 -14.09 2.73
CA GLU A 575 15.36 -12.86 2.47
C GLU A 575 15.80 -12.71 1.00
N ASN A 576 15.82 -13.80 0.24
CA ASN A 576 16.09 -13.76 -1.21
C ASN A 576 14.86 -13.46 -2.06
N ASN A 577 13.67 -13.41 -1.45
CA ASN A 577 12.43 -13.07 -2.15
C ASN A 577 12.37 -11.56 -2.42
N SER A 578 11.62 -11.15 -3.43
CA SER A 578 11.37 -9.74 -3.69
C SER A 578 9.98 -9.52 -4.28
N PHE A 579 9.45 -8.29 -4.18
CA PHE A 579 8.11 -8.04 -4.70
C PHE A 579 8.08 -8.22 -6.22
N ALA A 580 9.14 -7.80 -6.92
CA ALA A 580 9.31 -8.05 -8.36
C ALA A 580 9.23 -9.54 -8.72
N LYS A 581 9.90 -10.43 -7.99
CA LYS A 581 9.85 -11.88 -8.22
C LYS A 581 8.46 -12.45 -7.97
N LEU A 582 7.81 -11.98 -6.91
CA LEU A 582 6.47 -12.42 -6.53
C LEU A 582 5.45 -12.01 -7.61
N VAL A 583 5.54 -10.78 -8.11
CA VAL A 583 4.70 -10.29 -9.21
C VAL A 583 4.94 -11.07 -10.50
N MET A 584 6.18 -11.29 -10.92
CA MET A 584 6.47 -12.08 -12.14
C MET A 584 6.04 -13.55 -12.03
N ARG A 585 5.92 -14.10 -10.82
CA ARG A 585 5.42 -15.47 -10.61
C ARG A 585 3.90 -15.59 -10.85
N HIS A 586 3.17 -14.51 -10.61
CA HIS A 586 1.68 -14.48 -10.61
C HIS A 586 1.08 -13.55 -11.66
N THR A 587 1.88 -13.20 -12.66
CA THR A 587 1.46 -12.41 -13.82
C THR A 587 2.17 -12.92 -15.07
N ASP A 588 1.83 -12.37 -16.23
CA ASP A 588 2.53 -12.63 -17.49
C ASP A 588 3.74 -11.68 -17.73
N VAL A 589 4.17 -10.93 -16.70
CA VAL A 589 5.26 -9.96 -16.82
C VAL A 589 6.62 -10.63 -16.66
N THR A 590 7.58 -10.17 -17.47
CA THR A 590 8.98 -10.55 -17.37
C THR A 590 9.86 -9.32 -17.27
N HIS A 591 11.09 -9.49 -16.76
CA HIS A 591 12.13 -8.47 -16.74
C HIS A 591 11.74 -7.19 -15.98
N LEU A 592 11.11 -7.34 -14.81
CA LEU A 592 10.86 -6.21 -13.92
C LEU A 592 12.15 -5.71 -13.27
N PRO A 593 12.26 -4.41 -12.94
CA PRO A 593 13.33 -3.94 -12.06
C PRO A 593 13.28 -4.67 -10.70
N ALA A 594 14.44 -4.98 -10.13
CA ALA A 594 14.51 -5.60 -8.81
C ALA A 594 13.92 -4.68 -7.73
N ASP A 595 14.22 -3.38 -7.81
CA ASP A 595 13.53 -2.32 -7.08
C ASP A 595 12.28 -1.88 -7.85
N ILE A 596 11.17 -2.60 -7.64
CA ILE A 596 9.90 -2.33 -8.32
C ILE A 596 9.22 -1.02 -7.88
N PHE A 597 9.67 -0.44 -6.76
CA PHE A 597 9.18 0.85 -6.27
C PHE A 597 9.92 2.04 -6.91
N SER A 598 10.91 1.80 -7.77
CA SER A 598 11.59 2.81 -8.58
C SER A 598 11.25 2.65 -10.06
N THR A 599 11.20 3.77 -10.78
CA THR A 599 11.26 3.73 -12.24
C THR A 599 12.73 3.65 -12.67
N PRO A 600 13.16 2.61 -13.40
CA PRO A 600 14.52 2.56 -13.93
C PRO A 600 14.72 3.67 -14.96
N GLY A 601 15.95 4.17 -15.09
CA GLY A 601 16.28 5.15 -16.12
C GLY A 601 16.06 4.62 -17.53
N TRP A 602 16.44 3.35 -17.75
CA TRP A 602 16.26 2.66 -19.04
C TRP A 602 15.95 1.18 -18.84
N ILE A 603 15.11 0.62 -19.72
CA ILE A 603 14.91 -0.82 -19.84
C ILE A 603 15.47 -1.21 -21.21
N LEU A 604 16.65 -1.81 -21.21
CA LEU A 604 17.41 -2.17 -22.39
C LEU A 604 17.37 -3.69 -22.54
N GLU A 605 17.04 -4.15 -23.73
CA GLU A 605 16.94 -5.58 -24.04
C GLU A 605 17.91 -5.91 -25.17
N VAL A 606 18.46 -7.12 -25.17
CA VAL A 606 19.22 -7.65 -26.32
C VAL A 606 18.33 -7.64 -27.57
N ASP A 607 17.08 -8.09 -27.43
CA ASP A 607 16.02 -7.88 -28.42
C ASP A 607 15.44 -6.46 -28.28
N THR A 608 15.91 -5.53 -29.11
CA THR A 608 15.49 -4.13 -29.08
C THR A 608 14.00 -3.91 -29.33
N THR A 609 13.27 -4.89 -29.87
CA THR A 609 11.82 -4.76 -30.05
C THR A 609 11.04 -4.84 -28.73
N ARG A 610 11.68 -5.36 -27.67
CA ARG A 610 11.11 -5.53 -26.33
C ARG A 610 11.58 -4.48 -25.33
N GLN A 611 12.48 -3.60 -25.75
CA GLN A 611 13.06 -2.60 -24.87
C GLN A 611 12.09 -1.44 -24.65
N TYR A 612 12.34 -0.65 -23.60
CA TYR A 612 11.55 0.53 -23.30
C TYR A 612 12.47 1.63 -22.80
N THR A 613 12.72 2.61 -23.67
CA THR A 613 13.57 3.76 -23.38
C THR A 613 12.77 5.06 -23.38
N GLY A 614 11.63 5.12 -24.08
CA GLY A 614 10.88 6.36 -24.26
C GLY A 614 11.57 7.35 -25.23
N ILE A 615 12.57 6.89 -25.99
CA ILE A 615 13.28 7.68 -27.01
C ILE A 615 12.75 7.33 -28.39
N GLY A 616 12.58 8.34 -29.25
CA GLY A 616 12.17 8.15 -30.64
C GLY A 616 10.75 7.61 -30.74
N ASP A 617 10.61 6.37 -31.22
CA ASP A 617 9.35 5.61 -31.22
C ASP A 617 9.07 4.88 -29.89
N GLY A 618 9.93 5.05 -28.89
CA GLY A 618 9.86 4.44 -27.56
C GLY A 618 10.97 3.42 -27.30
N ASN A 619 11.63 2.95 -28.36
CA ASN A 619 12.57 1.83 -28.33
C ASN A 619 13.94 2.19 -28.90
N ASP A 620 14.29 3.46 -29.08
CA ASP A 620 15.63 3.83 -29.54
C ASP A 620 16.65 3.80 -28.38
N ASP A 621 17.93 3.52 -28.69
CA ASP A 621 18.99 3.54 -27.68
C ASP A 621 19.32 4.98 -27.22
N PRO A 622 19.64 5.19 -25.92
CA PRO A 622 20.06 6.49 -25.43
C PRO A 622 21.42 6.91 -26.01
N THR A 623 21.44 8.07 -26.67
CA THR A 623 22.65 8.64 -27.29
C THR A 623 23.29 9.77 -26.49
N GLU A 624 22.53 10.43 -25.61
CA GLU A 624 23.00 11.58 -24.82
C GLU A 624 23.74 11.13 -23.56
N GLY A 625 24.90 11.72 -23.26
CA GLY A 625 25.73 11.36 -22.09
C GLY A 625 26.84 10.36 -22.37
N GLY A 626 26.78 9.66 -23.51
CA GLY A 626 27.89 8.86 -24.04
C GLY A 626 28.88 9.69 -24.86
N THR A 627 30.02 9.09 -25.21
CA THR A 627 30.97 9.66 -26.19
C THR A 627 31.10 8.73 -27.38
N ALA A 628 31.61 9.23 -28.51
CA ALA A 628 31.86 8.41 -29.69
C ALA A 628 32.81 7.20 -29.43
N LEU A 629 33.62 7.25 -28.37
CA LEU A 629 34.55 6.17 -27.99
C LEU A 629 34.00 5.25 -26.90
N LEU A 630 33.03 5.73 -26.11
CA LEU A 630 32.36 5.00 -25.04
C LEU A 630 30.88 5.44 -25.07
N PRO A 631 30.07 4.85 -25.96
CA PRO A 631 28.63 5.14 -26.00
C PRO A 631 27.96 4.55 -24.75
N LEU A 632 26.79 5.08 -24.41
CA LEU A 632 26.03 4.57 -23.26
C LEU A 632 25.65 3.10 -23.43
N VAL A 633 25.19 2.73 -24.63
CA VAL A 633 24.82 1.36 -24.99
C VAL A 633 25.78 0.81 -26.02
N ILE A 634 26.31 -0.39 -25.75
CA ILE A 634 27.18 -1.15 -26.65
C ILE A 634 26.52 -2.50 -26.91
N ARG A 635 26.24 -2.81 -28.18
CA ARG A 635 25.50 -4.02 -28.62
C ARG A 635 26.33 -5.05 -29.38
N ASP A 636 27.65 -4.87 -29.39
CA ASP A 636 28.59 -5.75 -30.07
C ASP A 636 29.81 -5.92 -29.17
N ASP A 637 30.33 -7.14 -29.05
CA ASP A 637 31.51 -7.39 -28.24
C ASP A 637 32.76 -6.86 -28.97
N PRO A 638 33.44 -5.82 -28.46
CA PRO A 638 34.65 -5.30 -29.10
C PRO A 638 35.82 -6.30 -29.10
N ALA A 639 35.71 -7.41 -28.36
CA ALA A 639 36.70 -8.47 -28.32
C ALA A 639 36.50 -9.55 -29.40
N THR A 640 35.36 -9.58 -30.10
CA THR A 640 35.10 -10.54 -31.18
C THR A 640 35.30 -9.93 -32.57
N PRO A 641 35.86 -10.69 -33.54
CA PRO A 641 35.98 -10.21 -34.92
C PRO A 641 34.65 -10.19 -35.69
N GLU A 642 33.68 -11.00 -35.26
CA GLU A 642 32.32 -11.08 -35.82
C GLU A 642 31.35 -10.34 -34.89
N LEU A 643 30.26 -9.81 -35.46
CA LEU A 643 29.18 -9.15 -34.73
C LEU A 643 28.57 -10.13 -33.72
N ASP A 644 28.63 -9.81 -32.43
CA ASP A 644 27.96 -10.56 -31.38
C ASP A 644 26.57 -9.98 -31.09
N THR A 645 25.54 -10.55 -31.70
CA THR A 645 24.15 -10.09 -31.55
C THR A 645 23.56 -10.38 -30.17
N ASN A 646 24.26 -11.11 -29.29
CA ASN A 646 23.80 -11.43 -27.93
C ASN A 646 24.54 -10.62 -26.87
N TYR A 647 25.23 -9.54 -27.26
CA TYR A 647 25.97 -8.67 -26.36
C TYR A 647 25.16 -7.41 -26.03
N LEU A 648 25.06 -7.08 -24.74
CA LEU A 648 24.50 -5.81 -24.28
C LEU A 648 25.31 -5.28 -23.11
N ARG A 649 25.84 -4.08 -23.27
CA ARG A 649 26.55 -3.37 -22.22
C ARG A 649 26.04 -1.95 -22.05
N TYR A 650 25.76 -1.59 -20.80
CA TYR A 650 25.49 -0.22 -20.39
C TYR A 650 26.70 0.40 -19.69
N THR A 651 26.99 1.67 -19.95
CA THR A 651 28.14 2.38 -19.36
C THR A 651 27.77 3.67 -18.62
N GLY A 652 26.48 4.03 -18.57
CA GLY A 652 26.00 5.25 -17.92
C GLY A 652 25.93 5.18 -16.40
N GLY A 653 25.44 6.25 -15.77
CA GLY A 653 25.28 6.34 -14.31
C GLY A 653 23.89 5.99 -13.78
N ASP A 654 22.90 5.83 -14.68
CA ASP A 654 21.52 5.52 -14.29
C ASP A 654 21.36 4.08 -13.82
N HIS A 655 20.30 3.81 -13.07
CA HIS A 655 19.83 2.47 -12.73
C HIS A 655 19.05 1.91 -13.92
N VAL A 656 19.49 0.78 -14.50
CA VAL A 656 18.88 0.20 -15.69
C VAL A 656 18.44 -1.24 -15.47
N VAL A 657 17.47 -1.67 -16.28
CA VAL A 657 17.14 -3.09 -16.46
C VAL A 657 17.81 -3.55 -17.75
N LEU A 658 18.63 -4.60 -17.67
CA LEU A 658 19.21 -5.28 -18.82
C LEU A 658 18.59 -6.66 -18.97
N GLY A 659 17.84 -6.86 -20.06
CA GLY A 659 17.24 -8.15 -20.36
C GLY A 659 17.91 -8.87 -21.53
N GLY A 660 18.10 -10.17 -21.35
CA GLY A 660 18.66 -11.10 -22.33
C GLY A 660 17.59 -11.81 -23.15
N THR A 661 18.04 -12.69 -24.03
CA THR A 661 17.24 -13.63 -24.81
C THR A 661 17.29 -15.03 -24.18
N ALA A 662 16.65 -16.01 -24.83
CA ALA A 662 16.77 -17.43 -24.49
C ALA A 662 18.15 -18.03 -24.84
N GLY A 663 19.01 -17.24 -25.50
CA GLY A 663 20.35 -17.64 -25.93
C GLY A 663 21.42 -17.48 -24.86
N ASN A 664 22.67 -17.57 -25.30
CA ASN A 664 23.83 -17.26 -24.46
C ASN A 664 24.16 -15.77 -24.62
N ASP A 665 23.58 -14.93 -23.77
CA ASP A 665 23.86 -13.49 -23.80
C ASP A 665 25.00 -13.08 -22.89
N THR A 666 25.67 -11.98 -23.28
CA THR A 666 26.65 -11.29 -22.45
C THR A 666 26.06 -9.94 -22.03
N LEU A 667 25.58 -9.87 -20.79
CA LEU A 667 25.03 -8.65 -20.19
C LEU A 667 26.08 -8.02 -19.26
N ILE A 668 26.39 -6.74 -19.46
CA ILE A 668 27.35 -6.00 -18.63
C ILE A 668 26.72 -4.66 -18.20
N ALA A 669 26.46 -4.54 -16.91
CA ALA A 669 25.88 -3.35 -16.31
C ALA A 669 26.95 -2.35 -15.83
N SER A 670 26.53 -1.20 -15.31
CA SER A 670 27.41 -0.08 -14.98
C SER A 670 27.54 0.10 -13.46
N ILE A 671 27.67 1.34 -13.00
CA ILE A 671 27.82 1.70 -11.57
C ILE A 671 26.49 1.85 -10.84
N GLY A 672 25.37 1.80 -11.54
CA GLY A 672 24.04 1.91 -10.95
C GLY A 672 23.60 0.62 -10.26
N ASP A 673 22.54 0.72 -9.45
CA ASP A 673 21.74 -0.39 -8.96
C ASP A 673 20.95 -1.02 -10.12
N ASP A 674 21.66 -1.78 -10.94
CA ASP A 674 21.15 -2.36 -12.19
C ASP A 674 20.54 -3.74 -11.98
N THR A 675 19.47 -4.05 -12.72
CA THR A 675 18.84 -5.37 -12.71
C THR A 675 19.18 -6.12 -14.00
N LEU A 676 19.72 -7.33 -13.88
CA LEU A 676 20.07 -8.16 -15.03
C LEU A 676 19.21 -9.42 -15.07
N TRP A 677 18.55 -9.65 -16.21
CA TRP A 677 17.78 -10.85 -16.48
C TRP A 677 18.37 -11.59 -17.67
N GLY A 678 18.84 -12.83 -17.47
CA GLY A 678 19.02 -13.76 -18.59
C GLY A 678 17.73 -14.56 -18.79
N MET A 679 17.34 -14.92 -20.01
CA MET A 679 16.23 -15.86 -20.15
C MET A 679 16.75 -17.29 -20.12
N ALA A 680 16.41 -18.01 -19.05
CA ALA A 680 16.14 -19.43 -19.21
C ALA A 680 14.66 -19.54 -19.57
N GLU A 681 14.32 -20.02 -20.77
CA GLU A 681 12.95 -20.43 -21.08
C GLU A 681 12.53 -21.53 -20.10
N THR A 682 11.91 -21.13 -18.99
CA THR A 682 10.98 -21.99 -18.26
C THR A 682 9.62 -21.34 -18.33
N THR A 683 8.93 -21.63 -19.43
CA THR A 683 7.46 -21.58 -19.48
C THR A 683 6.94 -22.36 -18.27
N GLY A 684 6.51 -21.64 -17.23
CA GLY A 684 5.91 -22.20 -16.03
C GLY A 684 6.87 -22.31 -14.84
N TRP A 685 6.92 -21.25 -14.04
CA TRP A 685 7.26 -21.34 -12.61
C TRP A 685 6.19 -22.11 -11.78
N LYS A 686 5.29 -22.87 -12.42
CA LYS A 686 4.21 -23.63 -11.76
C LYS A 686 4.53 -25.11 -11.50
N ALA A 687 5.72 -25.63 -11.82
CA ALA A 687 6.19 -26.91 -11.26
C ALA A 687 7.69 -27.17 -11.52
N ALA A 688 8.39 -27.57 -10.45
CA ALA A 688 9.68 -28.27 -10.35
C ALA A 688 10.93 -27.44 -10.03
N PRO A 689 11.79 -27.91 -9.08
CA PRO A 689 13.02 -27.25 -8.71
C PRO A 689 14.08 -27.52 -9.78
N ALA A 690 14.49 -26.48 -10.52
CA ALA A 690 15.66 -26.56 -11.37
C ALA A 690 16.90 -26.12 -10.58
N THR A 691 17.84 -27.05 -10.41
CA THR A 691 19.21 -26.79 -9.96
C THR A 691 19.91 -25.84 -10.92
N THR A 692 19.88 -24.54 -10.65
CA THR A 692 20.72 -23.57 -11.34
C THR A 692 22.16 -23.80 -10.89
N THR A 693 22.98 -24.41 -11.75
CA THR A 693 24.43 -24.38 -11.56
C THR A 693 24.89 -22.98 -11.94
N SER A 694 24.98 -22.08 -10.96
CA SER A 694 25.64 -20.80 -11.17
C SER A 694 27.13 -21.07 -11.44
N ARG A 695 27.57 -20.90 -12.68
CA ARG A 695 28.97 -20.56 -12.91
C ARG A 695 29.14 -19.13 -12.45
N ALA A 696 29.96 -18.94 -11.43
CA ALA A 696 30.27 -17.65 -10.84
C ALA A 696 30.53 -16.59 -11.93
N VAL A 697 29.62 -15.62 -12.04
CA VAL A 697 29.88 -14.35 -12.71
C VAL A 697 30.98 -13.70 -11.89
N THR A 698 32.17 -13.60 -12.49
CA THR A 698 33.33 -13.03 -11.80
C THR A 698 33.22 -11.51 -11.91
N ALA A 699 32.57 -10.87 -10.95
CA ALA A 699 32.63 -9.42 -10.79
C ALA A 699 34.08 -9.04 -10.46
N THR A 700 34.80 -8.51 -11.43
CA THR A 700 36.16 -7.98 -11.24
C THR A 700 36.06 -6.50 -10.84
N THR A 701 35.96 -6.24 -9.54
CA THR A 701 36.13 -4.89 -9.01
C THR A 701 37.61 -4.52 -9.01
N SER A 702 38.05 -3.64 -9.90
CA SER A 702 39.37 -3.02 -9.83
C SER A 702 39.36 -1.86 -8.83
N SER A 703 39.60 -2.15 -7.55
CA SER A 703 39.86 -1.12 -6.54
C SER A 703 41.33 -0.71 -6.53
N PRO A 704 41.69 0.59 -6.45
CA PRO A 704 43.07 1.00 -6.21
C PRO A 704 43.43 0.74 -4.74
N THR A 705 44.61 0.15 -4.55
CA THR A 705 45.25 -0.18 -3.26
C THR A 705 45.18 0.93 -2.20
N PRO A 706 44.80 0.63 -0.94
CA PRO A 706 44.92 1.57 0.17
C PRO A 706 46.35 1.57 0.75
N VAL A 707 46.88 2.78 0.94
CA VAL A 707 48.13 3.03 1.68
C VAL A 707 47.89 2.75 3.17
N ALA A 708 48.58 1.76 3.71
CA ALA A 708 48.52 1.39 5.12
C ALA A 708 49.30 2.40 5.99
N THR A 709 48.60 3.08 6.90
CA THR A 709 49.23 3.77 8.04
C THR A 709 49.16 2.85 9.25
N THR A 710 50.32 2.38 9.68
CA THR A 710 50.54 1.51 10.85
C THR A 710 50.22 2.22 12.18
N CYS A 711 49.43 1.59 13.04
CA CYS A 711 49.52 1.82 14.49
C CYS A 711 49.45 0.48 15.23
N SER A 712 50.60 0.04 15.75
CA SER A 712 50.80 -1.23 16.43
C SER A 712 50.26 -1.22 17.87
N ARG A 713 49.65 -2.32 18.33
CA ARG A 713 49.78 -2.72 19.73
C ARG A 713 49.86 -4.24 19.86
N ALA A 714 50.96 -4.67 20.47
CA ALA A 714 51.46 -6.03 20.51
C ALA A 714 50.72 -6.92 21.52
N THR A 715 50.45 -8.16 21.11
CA THR A 715 50.14 -9.29 21.98
C THR A 715 51.45 -9.91 22.47
N ARG A 716 51.59 -10.17 23.77
CA ARG A 716 52.68 -10.97 24.33
C ARG A 716 52.11 -11.97 25.33
N ALA A 717 52.22 -13.25 25.01
CA ALA A 717 52.02 -14.35 25.95
C ALA A 717 53.40 -14.89 26.37
N THR A 718 53.62 -15.08 27.68
CA THR A 718 54.25 -16.30 28.25
C THR A 718 54.33 -16.26 29.78
N THR A 719 53.87 -17.36 30.38
CA THR A 719 54.38 -18.08 31.57
C THR A 719 54.13 -17.57 33.01
N SER A 720 53.87 -18.58 33.84
CA SER A 720 53.46 -18.64 35.24
C SER A 720 54.50 -18.18 36.28
N SER A 721 54.05 -17.59 37.38
CA SER A 721 54.48 -17.96 38.74
C SER A 721 53.54 -17.41 39.82
N THR A 722 53.30 -18.27 40.80
CA THR A 722 52.63 -18.16 42.11
C THR A 722 52.77 -16.87 42.94
N ALA A 723 51.72 -16.68 43.77
CA ALA A 723 51.69 -16.16 45.15
C ALA A 723 51.33 -14.68 45.40
N GLY A 724 50.32 -14.49 46.27
CA GLY A 724 50.37 -13.43 47.29
C GLY A 724 49.23 -12.39 47.33
N ARG A 725 48.15 -12.73 48.04
CA ARG A 725 47.48 -11.95 49.11
C ARG A 725 47.29 -10.41 49.00
N ALA A 726 46.02 -10.05 49.29
CA ALA A 726 45.55 -8.98 50.19
C ALA A 726 45.21 -7.58 49.62
N SER A 727 43.89 -7.31 49.64
CA SER A 727 43.18 -6.10 50.11
C SER A 727 43.86 -4.73 50.02
N THR A 728 43.17 -3.80 49.36
CA THR A 728 42.43 -2.69 50.00
C THR A 728 41.34 -2.22 49.06
#